data_AF-F2XMI8-F1
#
_entry.id   AF-F2XMI8-F1
#
_cell.length_a   1.000
_cell.length_b   1.000
_cell.length_c   1.000
_cell.angle_alpha   90.00
_cell.angle_beta   90.00
_cell.angle_gamma   90.00
#
_symmetry.space_group_name_H-M   'P 1'
#
loop_
_entity.id
_entity.type
_entity.pdbx_description
1 polymer ?
#
loop_
_entity_poly.entity_id
_entity_poly.type
_entity_poly.pdbx_seq_one_letter_code
_entity_poly.pdbx_strand_id
1 'polypeptide(L)'
;SPHHPKAIDPIQSASNVVLIDNYDSFTWNVYQYLELEGASVTVIRNDQITLEQLIAKKPTQLVVSPGPGHPATDSGISRDAIRHFAGKIPVLGVCMGQQCIFEVFGGTVSSAGEILHGKTSPLVHDGRGVYAGLPQLLPVTRYHSLAGTRGTLPPSLEVTSWISKADGSPGVIMGVRHKEYTVEGVQFHPESILSVSGRGMFHNFLVMQGGTWAENEQLQAKNTTTEAIVAAASAKTNILQQIFSRQRIAVEAQKKVPSLRPEDLQAAYDLGAAPPALSFADRLRQSPFPVSLMAEIKRASPSKGVFAMDIRALGMEPLVEVQNAAEMERAVGQLGAKVIGVNNRNLESFEVDLKTTSRLRSMVPADTILCALSGINTRADVEANERDGVNAVLVGESIMRAADPALFIRQLCSGSGAPAPSSSSPAASHSLLVKICGTRSPEAALEAARSGADMVGMIFAPGRKRTVSHESALAISRTLHGFADSDPSSSTATAAKTATATVTATDFFSLARKTLARRKRPLLVGVFLDQPLEEVLEKQRLYDLDVVQLHGREPIEWARCIPVPVMHKFQPGEPGLGVRGYYTAPLLDSGAGSGHQLDTKAVQAELDRDPGLEFMLAGGLDPDNVSEALGAFDRDSRARII
;
A
#
# COMPACT_ATOMS: atom_id res chain seq x y z
N SER A 1 -6.72 1.36 18.66
CA SER A 1 -6.07 1.31 17.32
C SER A 1 -4.62 1.78 17.44
N PRO A 2 -3.64 1.12 16.80
CA PRO A 2 -2.24 1.56 16.82
C PRO A 2 -2.03 2.95 16.19
N HIS A 3 -2.98 3.44 15.39
CA HIS A 3 -2.89 4.75 14.72
C HIS A 3 -3.51 5.89 15.54
N HIS A 4 -4.40 5.57 16.49
CA HIS A 4 -5.03 6.53 17.39
C HIS A 4 -5.19 5.85 18.76
N PRO A 5 -4.23 6.00 19.69
CA PRO A 5 -4.28 5.34 20.99
C PRO A 5 -5.02 6.14 22.07
N LYS A 6 -5.27 7.44 21.84
CA LYS A 6 -5.94 8.30 22.83
C LYS A 6 -7.45 8.01 22.88
N ALA A 7 -7.97 7.83 24.08
CA ALA A 7 -9.41 7.85 24.33
C ALA A 7 -9.95 9.27 24.13
N ILE A 8 -11.21 9.38 23.70
CA ILE A 8 -11.96 10.63 23.76
C ILE A 8 -12.78 10.69 25.05
N ASP A 9 -13.28 11.87 25.38
CA ASP A 9 -14.12 12.07 26.56
C ASP A 9 -15.43 11.24 26.44
N PRO A 10 -16.01 10.79 27.57
CA PRO A 10 -17.24 10.01 27.55
C PRO A 10 -18.38 10.69 26.80
N ILE A 11 -19.06 9.93 25.93
CA ILE A 11 -20.20 10.42 25.15
C ILE A 11 -21.48 10.12 25.91
N GLN A 12 -22.26 11.17 26.22
CA GLN A 12 -23.49 11.04 27.01
C GLN A 12 -24.52 10.09 26.38
N SER A 13 -24.67 10.11 25.05
CA SER A 13 -25.57 9.20 24.33
C SER A 13 -25.17 7.74 24.53
N ALA A 14 -23.88 7.44 24.75
CA ALA A 14 -23.31 6.10 24.85
C ALA A 14 -22.97 5.68 26.30
N SER A 15 -23.77 6.13 27.26
CA SER A 15 -23.52 5.90 28.70
C SER A 15 -23.81 4.46 29.16
N ASN A 16 -24.52 3.65 28.38
CA ASN A 16 -24.79 2.24 28.70
C ASN A 16 -24.92 1.39 27.42
N VAL A 17 -23.81 1.16 26.74
CA VAL A 17 -23.76 0.31 25.54
C VAL A 17 -23.69 -1.15 25.96
N VAL A 18 -24.58 -2.00 25.42
CA VAL A 18 -24.47 -3.45 25.59
C VAL A 18 -23.88 -4.07 24.33
N LEU A 19 -22.79 -4.81 24.49
CA LEU A 19 -22.15 -5.62 23.46
C LEU A 19 -22.48 -7.09 23.68
N ILE A 20 -23.27 -7.69 22.79
CA ILE A 20 -23.51 -9.13 22.78
C ILE A 20 -22.32 -9.82 22.12
N ASP A 21 -21.58 -10.61 22.88
CA ASP A 21 -20.46 -11.46 22.44
C ASP A 21 -20.99 -12.78 21.87
N ASN A 22 -20.76 -13.02 20.59
CA ASN A 22 -21.09 -14.28 19.93
C ASN A 22 -19.86 -15.21 19.83
N TYR A 23 -18.96 -15.16 20.82
CA TYR A 23 -17.76 -16.00 20.91
C TYR A 23 -16.73 -15.77 19.80
N ASP A 24 -16.60 -14.52 19.36
CA ASP A 24 -15.57 -14.15 18.38
C ASP A 24 -14.25 -13.71 19.04
N SER A 25 -13.14 -14.04 18.39
CA SER A 25 -11.80 -13.63 18.84
C SER A 25 -11.58 -12.11 18.85
N PHE A 26 -12.39 -11.33 18.12
CA PHE A 26 -12.29 -9.88 17.99
C PHE A 26 -13.30 -9.10 18.84
N THR A 27 -14.17 -9.75 19.63
CA THR A 27 -15.12 -9.05 20.51
C THR A 27 -14.43 -8.02 21.41
N TRP A 28 -13.27 -8.35 21.98
CA TRP A 28 -12.53 -7.43 22.84
C TRP A 28 -11.90 -6.25 22.09
N ASN A 29 -11.67 -6.38 20.78
CA ASN A 29 -11.24 -5.27 19.93
C ASN A 29 -12.40 -4.30 19.68
N VAL A 30 -13.61 -4.82 19.45
CA VAL A 30 -14.85 -4.03 19.37
C VAL A 30 -15.07 -3.27 20.68
N TYR A 31 -15.02 -3.99 21.82
CA TYR A 31 -15.10 -3.39 23.16
C TYR A 31 -14.08 -2.25 23.34
N GLN A 32 -12.81 -2.51 23.03
CA GLN A 32 -11.76 -1.52 23.18
C GLN A 32 -12.00 -0.28 22.31
N TYR A 33 -12.46 -0.46 21.06
CA TYR A 33 -12.70 0.68 20.17
C TYR A 33 -13.90 1.50 20.64
N LEU A 34 -14.98 0.87 21.12
CA LEU A 34 -16.13 1.57 21.70
C LEU A 34 -15.72 2.39 22.94
N GLU A 35 -14.97 1.81 23.87
CA GLU A 35 -14.46 2.50 25.06
C GLU A 35 -13.51 3.66 24.70
N LEU A 36 -12.61 3.46 23.73
CA LEU A 36 -11.74 4.53 23.24
C LEU A 36 -12.50 5.66 22.55
N GLU A 37 -13.70 5.38 22.05
CA GLU A 37 -14.66 6.36 21.50
C GLU A 37 -15.65 6.86 22.56
N GLY A 38 -15.35 6.71 23.85
CA GLY A 38 -16.10 7.34 24.94
C GLY A 38 -17.40 6.62 25.34
N ALA A 39 -17.63 5.38 24.87
CA ALA A 39 -18.74 4.57 25.38
C ALA A 39 -18.42 3.93 26.73
N SER A 40 -19.45 3.70 27.54
CA SER A 40 -19.39 2.79 28.69
C SER A 40 -20.04 1.46 28.30
N VAL A 41 -19.24 0.40 28.16
CA VAL A 41 -19.65 -0.85 27.51
C VAL A 41 -19.77 -2.01 28.50
N THR A 42 -20.92 -2.70 28.47
CA THR A 42 -21.11 -4.00 29.14
C THR A 42 -21.10 -5.13 28.11
N VAL A 43 -20.13 -6.04 28.21
CA VAL A 43 -20.01 -7.21 27.33
C VAL A 43 -20.75 -8.40 27.94
N ILE A 44 -21.61 -9.07 27.16
CA ILE A 44 -22.40 -10.21 27.62
C ILE A 44 -22.44 -11.27 26.53
N ARG A 45 -22.13 -12.52 26.86
CA ARG A 45 -22.22 -13.63 25.90
C ARG A 45 -23.66 -13.94 25.52
N ASN A 46 -23.86 -14.34 24.27
CA ASN A 46 -25.18 -14.54 23.65
C ASN A 46 -26.06 -15.64 24.28
N ASP A 47 -25.52 -16.44 25.21
CA ASP A 47 -26.18 -17.52 25.94
C ASP A 47 -26.17 -17.32 27.46
N GLN A 48 -25.59 -16.23 27.97
CA GLN A 48 -25.43 -15.95 29.40
C GLN A 48 -26.45 -14.95 29.97
N ILE A 49 -27.44 -14.55 29.17
CA ILE A 49 -28.50 -13.62 29.58
C ILE A 49 -29.79 -13.92 28.84
N THR A 50 -30.94 -13.79 29.51
CA THR A 50 -32.25 -13.85 28.84
C THR A 50 -32.61 -12.50 28.23
N LEU A 51 -33.56 -12.49 27.28
CA LEU A 51 -34.02 -11.25 26.67
C LEU A 51 -34.61 -10.28 27.72
N GLU A 52 -35.36 -10.79 28.70
CA GLU A 52 -35.98 -10.01 29.78
C GLU A 52 -34.91 -9.35 30.66
N GLN A 53 -33.85 -10.09 30.99
CA GLN A 53 -32.72 -9.57 31.75
C GLN A 53 -31.96 -8.50 30.96
N LEU A 54 -31.81 -8.69 29.64
CA LEU A 54 -31.18 -7.70 28.77
C LEU A 54 -32.02 -6.40 28.68
N ILE A 55 -33.35 -6.52 28.58
CA ILE A 55 -34.27 -5.37 28.61
C ILE A 55 -34.15 -4.62 29.95
N ALA A 56 -34.08 -5.35 31.06
CA ALA A 56 -33.94 -4.78 32.40
C ALA A 56 -32.65 -3.96 32.58
N LYS A 57 -31.60 -4.23 31.79
CA LYS A 57 -30.35 -3.44 31.78
C LYS A 57 -30.50 -2.07 31.14
N LYS A 58 -31.61 -1.77 30.45
CA LYS A 58 -31.89 -0.47 29.82
C LYS A 58 -30.73 0.04 28.95
N PRO A 59 -30.28 -0.73 27.95
CA PRO A 59 -29.19 -0.30 27.06
C PRO A 59 -29.55 1.01 26.35
N THR A 60 -28.59 1.92 26.23
CA THR A 60 -28.71 3.11 25.38
C THR A 60 -28.46 2.77 23.91
N GLN A 61 -27.60 1.78 23.66
CA GLN A 61 -27.31 1.21 22.34
C GLN A 61 -27.03 -0.28 22.48
N LEU A 62 -27.32 -1.01 21.40
CA LEU A 62 -27.00 -2.43 21.28
C LEU A 62 -25.95 -2.64 20.18
N VAL A 63 -24.88 -3.35 20.50
CA VAL A 63 -23.91 -3.85 19.53
C VAL A 63 -23.94 -5.37 19.53
N VAL A 64 -24.05 -5.99 18.35
CA VAL A 64 -23.92 -7.44 18.18
C VAL A 64 -22.59 -7.71 17.49
N SER A 65 -21.70 -8.38 18.21
CA SER A 65 -20.35 -8.72 17.76
C SER A 65 -20.33 -9.71 16.59
N PRO A 66 -19.17 -9.88 15.92
CA PRO A 66 -18.93 -11.02 15.06
C PRO A 66 -19.08 -12.35 15.82
N GLY A 67 -19.09 -13.47 15.09
CA GLY A 67 -19.17 -14.81 15.67
C GLY A 67 -18.86 -15.88 14.63
N PRO A 68 -18.38 -17.06 15.05
CA PRO A 68 -18.32 -18.23 14.18
C PRO A 68 -19.72 -18.80 13.95
N GLY A 69 -19.85 -19.63 12.90
CA GLY A 69 -21.10 -20.35 12.62
C GLY A 69 -22.09 -19.55 11.77
N HIS A 70 -23.37 -19.85 11.94
CA HIS A 70 -24.48 -19.28 11.17
C HIS A 70 -25.44 -18.51 12.10
N PRO A 71 -25.92 -17.32 11.71
CA PRO A 71 -26.83 -16.51 12.55
C PRO A 71 -28.06 -17.29 13.03
N ALA A 72 -28.64 -18.14 12.19
CA ALA A 72 -29.82 -18.93 12.55
C ALA A 72 -29.60 -19.96 13.68
N THR A 73 -28.38 -20.45 13.88
CA THR A 73 -28.06 -21.57 14.79
C THR A 73 -27.16 -21.18 15.95
N ASP A 74 -26.23 -20.25 15.74
CA ASP A 74 -25.10 -20.00 16.65
C ASP A 74 -25.15 -18.63 17.34
N SER A 75 -26.12 -17.79 17.00
CA SER A 75 -26.18 -16.39 17.50
C SER A 75 -26.88 -16.20 18.85
N GLY A 76 -27.35 -17.29 19.49
CA GLY A 76 -28.03 -17.23 20.78
C GLY A 76 -29.17 -16.20 20.79
N ILE A 77 -29.21 -15.33 21.80
CA ILE A 77 -30.25 -14.29 21.91
C ILE A 77 -30.10 -13.13 20.91
N SER A 78 -29.05 -13.06 20.10
CA SER A 78 -28.73 -11.88 19.27
C SER A 78 -29.86 -11.49 18.34
N ARG A 79 -30.49 -12.45 17.65
CA ARG A 79 -31.62 -12.18 16.73
C ARG A 79 -32.84 -11.67 17.48
N ASP A 80 -33.12 -12.19 18.66
CA ASP A 80 -34.25 -11.78 19.49
C ASP A 80 -34.00 -10.39 20.10
N ALA A 81 -32.77 -10.10 20.50
CA ALA A 81 -32.36 -8.77 20.94
C ALA A 81 -32.51 -7.74 19.81
N ILE A 82 -32.01 -8.02 18.60
CA ILE A 82 -32.19 -7.13 17.44
C ILE A 82 -33.67 -6.89 17.17
N ARG A 83 -34.49 -7.94 17.14
CA ARG A 83 -35.95 -7.80 16.93
C ARG A 83 -36.62 -6.97 18.01
N HIS A 84 -36.21 -7.11 19.27
CA HIS A 84 -36.77 -6.36 20.37
C HIS A 84 -36.38 -4.88 20.34
N PHE A 85 -35.11 -4.57 20.09
CA PHE A 85 -34.54 -3.23 20.22
C PHE A 85 -34.61 -2.38 18.95
N ALA A 86 -34.84 -3.00 17.78
CA ALA A 86 -35.16 -2.28 16.55
C ALA A 86 -36.36 -1.35 16.77
N GLY A 87 -36.22 -0.08 16.39
CA GLY A 87 -37.27 0.93 16.59
C GLY A 87 -37.31 1.53 18.00
N LYS A 88 -36.41 1.11 18.92
CA LYS A 88 -36.36 1.63 20.31
C LYS A 88 -35.04 2.30 20.65
N ILE A 89 -33.92 1.71 20.24
CA ILE A 89 -32.57 2.24 20.45
C ILE A 89 -31.71 1.97 19.21
N PRO A 90 -30.57 2.66 19.04
CA PRO A 90 -29.62 2.35 17.99
C PRO A 90 -29.05 0.92 18.13
N VAL A 91 -29.02 0.19 17.00
CA VAL A 91 -28.47 -1.18 16.92
C VAL A 91 -27.40 -1.25 15.84
N LEU A 92 -26.20 -1.73 16.20
CA LEU A 92 -25.10 -2.02 15.27
C LEU A 92 -24.78 -3.51 15.24
N GLY A 93 -24.73 -4.10 14.04
CA GLY A 93 -24.27 -5.48 13.84
C GLY A 93 -22.93 -5.54 13.11
N VAL A 94 -21.96 -6.30 13.63
CA VAL A 94 -20.66 -6.51 12.97
C VAL A 94 -20.51 -7.97 12.53
N CYS A 95 -20.16 -8.21 11.26
CA CYS A 95 -20.03 -9.53 10.64
C CYS A 95 -21.27 -10.41 10.89
N MET A 96 -21.22 -11.39 11.81
CA MET A 96 -22.39 -12.20 12.18
C MET A 96 -23.53 -11.33 12.74
N GLY A 97 -23.24 -10.22 13.42
CA GLY A 97 -24.25 -9.24 13.83
C GLY A 97 -25.02 -8.64 12.65
N GLN A 98 -24.35 -8.28 11.55
CA GLN A 98 -25.04 -7.84 10.33
C GLN A 98 -25.87 -8.97 9.73
N GLN A 99 -25.35 -10.20 9.73
CA GLN A 99 -26.07 -11.38 9.24
C GLN A 99 -27.35 -11.63 10.06
N CYS A 100 -27.30 -11.44 11.38
CA CYS A 100 -28.48 -11.50 12.24
C CYS A 100 -29.50 -10.41 11.86
N ILE A 101 -29.06 -9.17 11.62
CA ILE A 101 -29.94 -8.08 11.13
C ILE A 101 -30.61 -8.51 9.81
N PHE A 102 -29.82 -9.02 8.87
CA PHE A 102 -30.31 -9.44 7.56
C PHE A 102 -31.41 -10.51 7.67
N GLU A 103 -31.21 -11.53 8.52
CA GLU A 103 -32.20 -12.59 8.75
C GLU A 103 -33.43 -12.12 9.52
N VAL A 104 -33.26 -11.29 10.56
CA VAL A 104 -34.38 -10.81 11.39
C VAL A 104 -35.42 -10.07 10.55
N PHE A 105 -34.98 -9.36 9.51
CA PHE A 105 -35.86 -8.65 8.59
C PHE A 105 -36.28 -9.48 7.36
N GLY A 106 -36.00 -10.78 7.34
CA GLY A 106 -36.51 -11.72 6.33
C GLY A 106 -35.56 -11.99 5.16
N GLY A 107 -34.30 -11.56 5.25
CA GLY A 107 -33.28 -11.84 4.23
C GLY A 107 -32.63 -13.21 4.43
N THR A 108 -31.93 -13.69 3.41
CA THR A 108 -31.18 -14.96 3.46
C THR A 108 -29.69 -14.70 3.51
N VAL A 109 -29.03 -15.35 4.47
CA VAL A 109 -27.57 -15.43 4.59
C VAL A 109 -27.13 -16.74 3.94
N SER A 110 -26.20 -16.65 3.00
CA SER A 110 -25.64 -17.83 2.32
C SER A 110 -24.17 -17.62 2.02
N SER A 111 -23.54 -18.57 1.33
CA SER A 111 -22.14 -18.41 0.90
C SER A 111 -21.94 -17.08 0.18
N ALA A 112 -20.88 -16.36 0.56
CA ALA A 112 -20.50 -15.09 -0.03
C ALA A 112 -19.90 -15.24 -1.46
N GLY A 113 -19.70 -16.48 -1.94
CA GLY A 113 -19.07 -16.80 -3.22
C GLY A 113 -17.54 -16.70 -3.20
N GLU A 114 -16.97 -15.97 -2.23
CA GLU A 114 -15.53 -15.81 -2.02
C GLU A 114 -15.22 -15.97 -0.53
N ILE A 115 -14.25 -16.82 -0.19
CA ILE A 115 -13.77 -16.99 1.20
C ILE A 115 -12.53 -16.12 1.38
N LEU A 116 -12.66 -15.06 2.18
CA LEU A 116 -11.57 -14.12 2.44
C LEU A 116 -11.45 -13.90 3.94
N HIS A 117 -10.36 -14.40 4.52
CA HIS A 117 -10.00 -14.23 5.92
C HIS A 117 -8.68 -13.45 6.03
N GLY A 118 -8.71 -12.36 6.80
CA GLY A 118 -7.53 -11.54 7.08
C GLY A 118 -7.02 -10.71 5.90
N LYS A 119 -7.83 -10.57 4.84
CA LYS A 119 -7.50 -9.74 3.67
C LYS A 119 -8.33 -8.48 3.65
N THR A 120 -7.78 -7.40 3.12
CA THR A 120 -8.49 -6.15 2.93
C THR A 120 -9.18 -6.10 1.57
N SER A 121 -10.26 -5.33 1.48
CA SER A 121 -10.93 -5.02 0.21
C SER A 121 -11.35 -3.55 0.19
N PRO A 122 -11.39 -2.89 -0.98
CA PRO A 122 -11.79 -1.49 -1.09
C PRO A 122 -13.31 -1.34 -0.97
N LEU A 123 -13.78 -0.74 0.11
CA LEU A 123 -15.20 -0.56 0.42
C LEU A 123 -15.81 0.62 -0.35
N VAL A 124 -16.85 0.37 -1.12
CA VAL A 124 -17.75 1.43 -1.62
C VAL A 124 -18.90 1.60 -0.63
N HIS A 125 -19.25 2.83 -0.25
CA HIS A 125 -20.33 3.10 0.71
C HIS A 125 -21.17 4.34 0.35
N ASP A 126 -22.32 4.48 0.97
CA ASP A 126 -23.25 5.61 0.75
C ASP A 126 -22.83 6.92 1.43
N GLY A 127 -21.92 6.86 2.40
CA GLY A 127 -21.39 8.03 3.13
C GLY A 127 -22.35 8.54 4.21
N ARG A 128 -23.34 7.74 4.61
CA ARG A 128 -24.34 8.05 5.63
C ARG A 128 -24.17 7.12 6.83
N GLY A 129 -24.86 7.41 7.93
CA GLY A 129 -24.85 6.55 9.13
C GLY A 129 -23.43 6.33 9.66
N VAL A 130 -23.04 5.08 9.85
CA VAL A 130 -21.68 4.72 10.31
C VAL A 130 -20.57 5.21 9.36
N TYR A 131 -20.88 5.51 8.10
CA TYR A 131 -19.92 6.02 7.11
C TYR A 131 -19.84 7.54 7.01
N ALA A 132 -20.59 8.28 7.83
CA ALA A 132 -20.63 9.74 7.79
C ALA A 132 -19.22 10.35 7.90
N GLY A 133 -18.87 11.24 6.96
CA GLY A 133 -17.57 11.92 6.94
C GLY A 133 -16.37 11.04 6.58
N LEU A 134 -16.57 9.75 6.26
CA LEU A 134 -15.48 8.84 5.90
C LEU A 134 -15.19 8.86 4.39
N PRO A 135 -13.92 8.72 3.96
CA PRO A 135 -13.56 8.72 2.55
C PRO A 135 -14.02 7.41 1.87
N GLN A 136 -14.29 7.46 0.57
CA GLN A 136 -14.62 6.25 -0.21
C GLN A 136 -13.41 5.30 -0.37
N LEU A 137 -13.70 4.05 -0.76
CA LEU A 137 -12.70 3.01 -1.05
C LEU A 137 -11.82 2.68 0.16
N LEU A 138 -12.40 2.68 1.36
CA LEU A 138 -11.72 2.31 2.59
C LEU A 138 -11.22 0.86 2.50
N PRO A 139 -9.93 0.60 2.76
CA PRO A 139 -9.47 -0.77 3.00
C PRO A 139 -10.15 -1.30 4.26
N VAL A 140 -10.95 -2.36 4.12
CA VAL A 140 -11.61 -3.03 5.24
C VAL A 140 -11.30 -4.52 5.26
N THR A 141 -11.01 -5.06 6.45
CA THR A 141 -10.65 -6.47 6.62
C THR A 141 -11.88 -7.37 6.61
N ARG A 142 -11.83 -8.43 5.82
CA ARG A 142 -12.87 -9.45 5.70
C ARG A 142 -12.45 -10.73 6.43
N TYR A 143 -13.38 -11.32 7.17
CA TYR A 143 -13.24 -12.64 7.84
C TYR A 143 -14.51 -13.49 7.70
N HIS A 144 -15.23 -13.36 6.59
CA HIS A 144 -16.54 -13.98 6.44
C HIS A 144 -16.58 -14.89 5.20
N SER A 145 -17.18 -16.07 5.38
CA SER A 145 -17.54 -17.01 4.31
C SER A 145 -19.02 -16.91 3.93
N LEU A 146 -19.83 -16.29 4.79
CA LEU A 146 -21.25 -16.04 4.61
C LEU A 146 -21.52 -14.54 4.44
N ALA A 147 -22.58 -14.21 3.70
CA ALA A 147 -23.09 -12.85 3.57
C ALA A 147 -24.57 -12.86 3.19
N GLY A 148 -25.25 -11.73 3.44
CA GLY A 148 -26.58 -11.50 2.89
C GLY A 148 -26.55 -11.43 1.36
N THR A 149 -27.56 -11.97 0.68
CA THR A 149 -27.63 -11.96 -0.78
C THR A 149 -28.52 -10.85 -1.32
N ARG A 150 -28.14 -10.26 -2.46
CA ARG A 150 -28.96 -9.21 -3.12
C ARG A 150 -30.34 -9.71 -3.54
N GLY A 151 -30.46 -10.97 -3.96
CA GLY A 151 -31.72 -11.57 -4.40
C GLY A 151 -32.75 -11.71 -3.29
N THR A 152 -32.32 -11.71 -2.04
CA THR A 152 -33.19 -11.83 -0.86
C THR A 152 -33.10 -10.59 0.04
N LEU A 153 -32.65 -9.44 -0.50
CA LEU A 153 -32.61 -8.19 0.25
C LEU A 153 -34.03 -7.79 0.68
N PRO A 154 -34.32 -7.69 1.99
CA PRO A 154 -35.65 -7.30 2.46
C PRO A 154 -36.05 -5.89 2.03
N PRO A 155 -37.33 -5.63 1.72
CA PRO A 155 -37.80 -4.29 1.37
C PRO A 155 -37.57 -3.23 2.46
N SER A 156 -37.50 -3.64 3.72
CA SER A 156 -37.22 -2.78 4.87
C SER A 156 -35.75 -2.42 5.03
N LEU A 157 -34.84 -3.11 4.33
CA LEU A 157 -33.41 -2.84 4.34
C LEU A 157 -32.96 -2.16 3.04
N GLU A 158 -31.91 -1.36 3.15
CA GLU A 158 -31.14 -0.83 2.02
C GLU A 158 -29.67 -1.25 2.16
N VAL A 159 -29.00 -1.44 1.02
CA VAL A 159 -27.56 -1.73 1.00
C VAL A 159 -26.79 -0.42 1.15
N THR A 160 -25.95 -0.32 2.17
CA THR A 160 -25.17 0.89 2.47
C THR A 160 -23.72 0.80 2.05
N SER A 161 -23.19 -0.41 1.87
CA SER A 161 -21.85 -0.61 1.33
C SER A 161 -21.67 -1.97 0.63
N TRP A 162 -20.69 -2.05 -0.27
CA TRP A 162 -20.38 -3.26 -1.04
C TRP A 162 -18.92 -3.27 -1.53
N ILE A 163 -18.43 -4.46 -1.91
CA ILE A 163 -17.20 -4.60 -2.71
C ILE A 163 -17.60 -4.69 -4.18
N SER A 164 -17.02 -3.85 -5.04
CA SER A 164 -17.27 -3.88 -6.49
C SER A 164 -16.67 -5.13 -7.12
N LYS A 165 -17.34 -5.69 -8.13
CA LYS A 165 -16.78 -6.72 -9.00
C LYS A 165 -15.73 -6.10 -9.94
N ALA A 166 -14.97 -6.94 -10.64
CA ALA A 166 -13.96 -6.51 -11.60
C ALA A 166 -14.52 -5.62 -12.73
N ASP A 167 -15.80 -5.80 -13.09
CA ASP A 167 -16.51 -4.98 -14.09
C ASP A 167 -17.06 -3.65 -13.53
N GLY A 168 -16.79 -3.34 -12.25
CA GLY A 168 -17.27 -2.14 -11.57
C GLY A 168 -18.71 -2.22 -11.06
N SER A 169 -19.43 -3.32 -11.32
CA SER A 169 -20.78 -3.52 -10.80
C SER A 169 -20.77 -3.84 -9.29
N PRO A 170 -21.86 -3.56 -8.55
CA PRO A 170 -21.92 -3.91 -7.14
C PRO A 170 -21.83 -5.42 -6.89
N GLY A 171 -20.83 -5.83 -6.09
CA GLY A 171 -20.63 -7.22 -5.69
C GLY A 171 -21.21 -7.54 -4.31
N VAL A 172 -20.38 -8.13 -3.45
CA VAL A 172 -20.75 -8.63 -2.11
C VAL A 172 -21.28 -7.50 -1.24
N ILE A 173 -22.42 -7.72 -0.58
CA ILE A 173 -23.01 -6.77 0.37
C ILE A 173 -22.09 -6.67 1.59
N MET A 174 -21.63 -5.46 1.88
CA MET A 174 -20.73 -5.17 3.00
C MET A 174 -21.38 -4.34 4.10
N GLY A 175 -22.57 -3.80 3.86
CA GLY A 175 -23.30 -2.97 4.80
C GLY A 175 -24.77 -2.93 4.45
N VAL A 176 -25.61 -2.93 5.48
CA VAL A 176 -27.06 -2.73 5.36
C VAL A 176 -27.58 -1.80 6.44
N ARG A 177 -28.66 -1.08 6.12
CA ARG A 177 -29.38 -0.21 7.06
C ARG A 177 -30.87 -0.44 6.93
N HIS A 178 -31.58 -0.39 8.05
CA HIS A 178 -33.04 -0.39 8.02
C HIS A 178 -33.55 0.99 7.56
N LYS A 179 -34.61 1.05 6.76
CA LYS A 179 -35.07 2.32 6.18
C LYS A 179 -35.74 3.26 7.18
N GLU A 180 -36.31 2.70 8.26
CA GLU A 180 -37.04 3.44 9.30
C GLU A 180 -36.29 3.46 10.65
N TYR A 181 -35.96 2.29 11.19
CA TYR A 181 -35.27 2.15 12.48
C TYR A 181 -33.77 2.45 12.40
N THR A 182 -33.21 2.98 13.50
CA THR A 182 -31.77 3.25 13.71
C THR A 182 -30.97 1.95 13.84
N VAL A 183 -31.01 1.12 12.80
CA VAL A 183 -30.40 -0.21 12.75
C VAL A 183 -29.48 -0.26 11.54
N GLU A 184 -28.21 -0.52 11.78
CA GLU A 184 -27.19 -0.61 10.74
C GLU A 184 -26.26 -1.79 11.02
N GLY A 185 -25.70 -2.38 9.98
CA GLY A 185 -24.72 -3.45 10.13
C GLY A 185 -23.66 -3.41 9.05
N VAL A 186 -22.50 -3.97 9.38
CA VAL A 186 -21.32 -4.07 8.51
C VAL A 186 -20.81 -5.51 8.48
N GLN A 187 -20.48 -6.02 7.29
CA GLN A 187 -20.07 -7.42 7.08
C GLN A 187 -18.57 -7.63 7.35
N PHE A 188 -17.79 -6.56 7.26
CA PHE A 188 -16.36 -6.53 7.57
C PHE A 188 -16.10 -6.23 9.05
N HIS A 189 -14.83 -6.22 9.43
CA HIS A 189 -14.39 -6.02 10.81
C HIS A 189 -13.78 -4.63 10.99
N PRO A 190 -14.57 -3.59 11.34
CA PRO A 190 -14.04 -2.23 11.59
C PRO A 190 -12.99 -2.20 12.71
N GLU A 191 -13.06 -3.14 13.65
CA GLU A 191 -12.12 -3.30 14.76
C GLU A 191 -10.77 -3.92 14.34
N SER A 192 -10.68 -4.49 13.15
CA SER A 192 -9.44 -5.09 12.64
C SER A 192 -8.36 -4.03 12.43
N ILE A 193 -7.11 -4.39 12.71
CA ILE A 193 -5.95 -3.50 12.58
C ILE A 193 -5.73 -2.99 11.15
N LEU A 194 -6.10 -3.77 10.14
CA LEU A 194 -5.96 -3.41 8.73
C LEU A 194 -7.18 -2.64 8.18
N SER A 195 -8.25 -2.52 8.96
CA SER A 195 -9.42 -1.70 8.61
C SER A 195 -9.15 -0.23 8.88
N VAL A 196 -9.27 0.60 7.85
CA VAL A 196 -9.08 2.05 7.98
C VAL A 196 -10.37 2.69 8.50
N SER A 197 -10.23 3.68 9.37
CA SER A 197 -11.35 4.48 9.92
C SER A 197 -12.38 3.73 10.76
N GLY A 198 -12.09 2.51 11.23
CA GLY A 198 -13.03 1.74 12.05
C GLY A 198 -13.44 2.43 13.37
N ARG A 199 -12.49 3.13 14.02
CA ARG A 199 -12.80 4.01 15.16
C ARG A 199 -13.83 5.10 14.82
N GLY A 200 -13.71 5.72 13.65
CA GLY A 200 -14.68 6.71 13.17
C GLY A 200 -16.07 6.11 12.92
N MET A 201 -16.14 4.85 12.44
CA MET A 201 -17.43 4.15 12.28
C MET A 201 -18.12 3.90 13.62
N PHE A 202 -17.36 3.47 14.63
CA PHE A 202 -17.89 3.33 15.99
C PHE A 202 -18.31 4.68 16.58
N HIS A 203 -17.49 5.72 16.43
CA HIS A 203 -17.85 7.08 16.85
C HIS A 203 -19.19 7.54 16.25
N ASN A 204 -19.33 7.41 14.93
CA ASN A 204 -20.55 7.76 14.21
C ASN A 204 -21.78 7.01 14.74
N PHE A 205 -21.62 5.74 15.14
CA PHE A 205 -22.68 4.97 15.77
C PHE A 205 -22.99 5.45 17.20
N LEU A 206 -21.97 5.71 18.02
CA LEU A 206 -22.13 6.06 19.43
C LEU A 206 -22.85 7.39 19.64
N VAL A 207 -22.72 8.32 18.69
CA VAL A 207 -23.47 9.57 18.74
C VAL A 207 -24.95 9.39 18.36
N MET A 208 -25.34 8.29 17.70
CA MET A 208 -26.74 8.05 17.33
C MET A 208 -27.64 7.86 18.56
N GLN A 209 -28.88 8.33 18.45
CA GLN A 209 -29.88 8.29 19.51
C GLN A 209 -31.27 7.99 18.94
N GLY A 210 -32.16 7.47 19.77
CA GLY A 210 -33.53 7.15 19.38
C GLY A 210 -33.65 5.86 18.54
N GLY A 211 -34.88 5.39 18.44
CA GLY A 211 -35.21 4.14 17.77
C GLY A 211 -35.39 4.25 16.25
N THR A 212 -35.64 5.46 15.75
CA THR A 212 -35.87 5.74 14.33
C THR A 212 -34.91 6.81 13.79
N TRP A 213 -34.63 6.80 12.48
CA TRP A 213 -33.79 7.85 11.88
C TRP A 213 -34.37 9.25 12.04
N ALA A 214 -35.71 9.38 11.96
CA ALA A 214 -36.40 10.65 12.17
C ALA A 214 -36.20 11.17 13.61
N GLU A 215 -36.29 10.28 14.62
CA GLU A 215 -36.02 10.64 16.01
C GLU A 215 -34.55 10.99 16.21
N ASN A 216 -33.62 10.22 15.62
CA ASN A 216 -32.20 10.51 15.66
C ASN A 216 -31.90 11.91 15.12
N GLU A 217 -32.40 12.26 13.94
CA GLU A 217 -32.21 13.58 13.34
C GLU A 217 -32.74 14.71 14.24
N GLN A 218 -33.91 14.52 14.86
CA GLN A 218 -34.48 15.49 15.79
C GLN A 218 -33.63 15.67 17.06
N LEU A 219 -33.10 14.57 17.62
CA LEU A 219 -32.24 14.60 18.81
C LEU A 219 -30.87 15.20 18.50
N GLN A 220 -30.30 14.89 17.34
CA GLN A 220 -29.06 15.50 16.87
C GLN A 220 -29.21 17.01 16.68
N ALA A 221 -30.26 17.46 16.00
CA ALA A 221 -30.51 18.88 15.77
C ALA A 221 -30.65 19.68 17.08
N LYS A 222 -31.29 19.10 18.11
CA LYS A 222 -31.39 19.72 19.44
C LYS A 222 -30.02 19.89 20.12
N ASN A 223 -29.16 18.88 20.02
CA ASN A 223 -27.79 18.95 20.54
C ASN A 223 -26.92 19.94 19.76
N THR A 224 -27.11 20.04 18.44
CA THR A 224 -26.41 21.01 17.58
C THR A 224 -26.76 22.46 17.95
N THR A 225 -27.98 22.78 18.41
CA THR A 225 -28.31 24.14 18.87
C THR A 225 -27.50 24.61 20.08
N THR A 226 -27.14 23.68 20.97
CA THR A 226 -26.34 23.97 22.18
C THR A 226 -24.85 24.06 21.85
N GLU A 227 -24.37 23.21 20.93
CA GLU A 227 -22.98 23.23 20.45
C GLU A 227 -22.70 24.33 19.42
N ALA A 228 -23.70 24.78 18.66
CA ALA A 228 -23.55 25.85 17.66
C ALA A 228 -23.19 27.21 18.28
N ILE A 229 -23.60 27.47 19.52
CA ILE A 229 -23.19 28.67 20.28
C ILE A 229 -21.69 28.61 20.64
N VAL A 230 -21.13 27.40 20.83
CA VAL A 230 -19.71 27.17 21.12
C VAL A 230 -18.89 27.05 19.82
N ALA A 231 -19.44 26.43 18.78
CA ALA A 231 -18.80 26.21 17.48
C ALA A 231 -18.80 27.45 16.56
N ALA A 232 -19.66 28.44 16.81
CA ALA A 232 -19.59 29.74 16.14
C ALA A 232 -18.27 30.49 16.42
N ALA A 233 -17.48 30.05 17.42
CA ALA A 233 -16.12 30.52 17.66
C ALA A 233 -15.03 29.77 16.86
N SER A 234 -15.37 28.71 16.11
CA SER A 234 -14.39 27.85 15.43
C SER A 234 -14.82 27.41 14.01
N ALA A 235 -15.26 28.34 13.18
CA ALA A 235 -15.51 28.06 11.77
C ALA A 235 -14.35 28.51 10.87
N LYS A 236 -13.64 27.51 10.29
CA LYS A 236 -13.20 27.38 8.88
C LYS A 236 -11.83 26.72 8.79
N THR A 237 -11.81 25.42 8.49
CA THR A 237 -10.61 24.77 7.96
C THR A 237 -10.92 24.14 6.61
N ASN A 238 -10.45 24.78 5.53
CA ASN A 238 -10.55 24.32 4.15
C ASN A 238 -9.87 22.94 4.02
N ILE A 239 -10.36 22.07 3.12
CA ILE A 239 -9.78 20.75 2.82
C ILE A 239 -8.26 20.77 2.60
N LEU A 240 -7.71 21.82 2.00
CA LEU A 240 -6.25 21.99 1.88
C LEU A 240 -5.55 22.09 3.23
N GLN A 241 -6.15 22.79 4.19
CA GLN A 241 -5.62 22.90 5.56
C GLN A 241 -5.75 21.57 6.32
N GLN A 242 -6.81 20.79 6.04
CA GLN A 242 -6.96 19.43 6.58
C GLN A 242 -5.91 18.47 6.00
N ILE A 243 -5.63 18.55 4.69
CA ILE A 243 -4.57 17.76 4.04
C ILE A 243 -3.22 18.15 4.63
N PHE A 244 -2.93 19.44 4.75
CA PHE A 244 -1.66 19.93 5.28
C PHE A 244 -1.46 19.49 6.74
N SER A 245 -2.46 19.64 7.61
CA SER A 245 -2.36 19.23 9.01
C SER A 245 -2.14 17.71 9.14
N ARG A 246 -2.87 16.91 8.36
CA ARG A 246 -2.70 15.45 8.30
C ARG A 246 -1.30 15.06 7.81
N GLN A 247 -0.80 15.70 6.76
CA GLN A 247 0.54 15.40 6.23
C GLN A 247 1.64 15.77 7.22
N ARG A 248 1.50 16.87 7.95
CA ARG A 248 2.45 17.21 9.02
C ARG A 248 2.52 16.13 10.09
N ILE A 249 1.38 15.63 10.55
CA ILE A 249 1.33 14.54 11.53
C ILE A 249 1.96 13.27 10.96
N ALA A 250 1.64 12.92 9.70
CA ALA A 250 2.19 11.74 9.03
C ALA A 250 3.72 11.82 8.87
N VAL A 251 4.26 12.97 8.48
CA VAL A 251 5.71 13.21 8.36
C VAL A 251 6.39 13.11 9.71
N GLU A 252 5.82 13.68 10.77
CA GLU A 252 6.37 13.58 12.12
C GLU A 252 6.34 12.15 12.68
N ALA A 253 5.34 11.34 12.33
CA ALA A 253 5.32 9.92 12.64
C ALA A 253 6.38 9.15 11.82
N GLN A 254 6.49 9.43 10.53
CA GLN A 254 7.45 8.79 9.62
C GLN A 254 8.90 9.02 10.08
N LYS A 255 9.22 10.24 10.53
CA LYS A 255 10.56 10.59 11.05
C LYS A 255 11.00 9.75 12.26
N LYS A 256 10.09 9.02 12.91
CA LYS A 256 10.41 8.15 14.06
C LYS A 256 10.68 6.71 13.65
N VAL A 257 10.25 6.29 12.45
CA VAL A 257 10.39 4.92 11.95
C VAL A 257 11.85 4.67 11.55
N PRO A 258 12.53 3.65 12.11
CA PRO A 258 13.86 3.23 11.63
C PRO A 258 13.87 3.04 10.12
N SER A 259 14.95 3.39 9.42
CA SER A 259 15.12 3.48 7.95
C SER A 259 14.44 4.67 7.26
N LEU A 260 13.53 5.38 7.94
CA LEU A 260 12.83 6.56 7.40
C LEU A 260 13.20 7.86 8.13
N ARG A 261 14.11 7.77 9.11
CA ARG A 261 14.68 8.93 9.81
C ARG A 261 15.60 9.70 8.86
N PRO A 262 15.76 11.03 9.05
CA PRO A 262 16.68 11.80 8.21
C PRO A 262 18.10 11.23 8.17
N GLU A 263 18.63 10.75 9.31
CA GLU A 263 19.94 10.12 9.42
C GLU A 263 20.05 8.78 8.65
N ASP A 264 19.05 7.91 8.75
CA ASP A 264 19.01 6.64 8.02
C ASP A 264 18.89 6.87 6.51
N LEU A 265 18.10 7.86 6.12
CA LEU A 265 17.95 8.29 4.73
C LEU A 265 19.26 8.84 4.16
N GLN A 266 19.98 9.61 4.96
CA GLN A 266 21.29 10.14 4.58
C GLN A 266 22.32 9.01 4.44
N ALA A 267 22.35 8.06 5.39
CA ALA A 267 23.22 6.89 5.31
C ALA A 267 22.95 6.05 4.05
N ALA A 268 21.68 5.80 3.72
CA ALA A 268 21.29 5.10 2.49
C ALA A 268 21.72 5.85 1.22
N TYR A 269 21.63 7.19 1.23
CA TYR A 269 22.11 8.04 0.14
C TYR A 269 23.64 7.95 0.00
N ASP A 270 24.38 8.05 1.11
CA ASP A 270 25.84 7.99 1.13
C ASP A 270 26.39 6.63 0.69
N LEU A 271 25.65 5.55 0.93
CA LEU A 271 25.93 4.19 0.41
C LEU A 271 25.72 4.06 -1.11
N GLY A 272 25.24 5.10 -1.78
CA GLY A 272 24.92 5.09 -3.20
C GLY A 272 23.77 4.13 -3.52
N ALA A 273 22.85 3.92 -2.58
CA ALA A 273 21.60 3.19 -2.83
C ALA A 273 20.58 4.07 -3.59
N ALA A 274 20.74 5.40 -3.54
CA ALA A 274 19.94 6.32 -4.33
C ALA A 274 20.37 6.30 -5.81
N PRO A 275 19.42 6.32 -6.76
CA PRO A 275 19.73 6.42 -8.18
C PRO A 275 20.46 7.74 -8.47
N PRO A 276 21.26 7.82 -9.55
CA PRO A 276 21.90 9.07 -9.96
C PRO A 276 20.87 10.19 -10.11
N ALA A 277 21.18 11.37 -9.57
CA ALA A 277 20.33 12.54 -9.73
C ALA A 277 20.20 12.90 -11.21
N LEU A 278 18.95 13.05 -11.68
CA LEU A 278 18.65 13.49 -13.03
C LEU A 278 18.14 14.94 -12.97
N SER A 279 18.69 15.80 -13.84
CA SER A 279 18.16 17.16 -14.00
C SER A 279 16.76 17.09 -14.60
N PHE A 280 15.74 17.40 -13.79
CA PHE A 280 14.34 17.36 -14.20
C PHE A 280 14.05 18.34 -15.35
N ALA A 281 14.57 19.57 -15.24
CA ALA A 281 14.41 20.58 -16.29
C ALA A 281 15.07 20.17 -17.60
N ASP A 282 16.30 19.65 -17.57
CA ASP A 282 16.98 19.21 -18.80
C ASP A 282 16.31 17.98 -19.39
N ARG A 283 15.79 17.08 -18.56
CA ARG A 283 15.03 15.93 -19.02
C ARG A 283 13.76 16.33 -19.77
N LEU A 284 13.05 17.35 -19.29
CA LEU A 284 11.87 17.90 -19.98
C LEU A 284 12.24 18.62 -21.29
N ARG A 285 13.43 19.21 -21.39
CA ARG A 285 13.92 19.84 -22.64
C ARG A 285 14.40 18.85 -23.70
N GLN A 286 14.81 17.64 -23.28
CA GLN A 286 15.36 16.60 -24.16
C GLN A 286 14.29 15.73 -24.85
N SER A 287 13.00 16.01 -24.66
CA SER A 287 11.95 15.23 -25.31
C SER A 287 12.05 15.35 -26.84
N PRO A 288 11.94 14.25 -27.60
CA PRO A 288 11.88 14.30 -29.06
C PRO A 288 10.52 14.80 -29.57
N PHE A 289 9.57 15.08 -28.67
CA PHE A 289 8.22 15.55 -29.00
C PHE A 289 8.05 17.03 -28.65
N PRO A 290 7.15 17.76 -29.35
CA PRO A 290 6.88 19.19 -29.08
C PRO A 290 6.48 19.50 -27.64
N VAL A 291 5.79 18.56 -26.97
CA VAL A 291 5.41 18.64 -25.56
C VAL A 291 5.88 17.39 -24.84
N SER A 292 6.49 17.60 -23.68
CA SER A 292 6.96 16.53 -22.81
C SER A 292 5.81 15.90 -22.02
N LEU A 293 5.75 14.58 -21.97
CA LEU A 293 4.80 13.87 -21.10
C LEU A 293 5.45 13.57 -19.74
N MET A 294 4.81 14.04 -18.68
CA MET A 294 5.10 13.63 -17.31
C MET A 294 4.02 12.65 -16.86
N ALA A 295 4.38 11.37 -16.74
CA ALA A 295 3.51 10.39 -16.12
C ALA A 295 3.62 10.52 -14.60
N GLU A 296 2.51 10.82 -13.94
CA GLU A 296 2.45 10.89 -12.48
C GLU A 296 1.94 9.55 -11.92
N ILE A 297 2.76 8.91 -11.10
CA ILE A 297 2.33 7.77 -10.30
C ILE A 297 1.78 8.33 -8.98
N LYS A 298 0.44 8.48 -8.91
CA LYS A 298 -0.25 9.04 -7.75
C LYS A 298 -0.43 8.01 -6.64
N ARG A 299 0.04 8.39 -5.45
CA ARG A 299 -0.06 7.60 -4.23
C ARG A 299 -1.41 7.66 -3.55
N ALA A 300 -2.09 8.79 -3.72
CA ALA A 300 -3.41 9.09 -3.21
C ALA A 300 -3.92 10.35 -3.92
N SER A 301 -5.23 10.61 -3.89
CA SER A 301 -5.75 11.94 -4.19
C SER A 301 -6.88 12.31 -3.22
N PRO A 302 -7.07 13.60 -2.91
CA PRO A 302 -8.17 14.05 -2.05
C PRO A 302 -9.56 13.63 -2.56
N SER A 303 -9.72 13.56 -3.88
CA SER A 303 -10.98 13.22 -4.54
C SER A 303 -11.26 11.72 -4.67
N LYS A 304 -10.24 10.85 -4.51
CA LYS A 304 -10.37 9.42 -4.82
C LYS A 304 -9.79 8.46 -3.78
N GLY A 305 -9.01 8.92 -2.79
CA GLY A 305 -8.42 8.04 -1.77
C GLY A 305 -6.98 7.63 -2.08
N VAL A 306 -6.43 6.67 -1.32
CA VAL A 306 -5.02 6.23 -1.37
C VAL A 306 -4.85 5.00 -2.28
N PHE A 307 -3.85 5.01 -3.16
CA PHE A 307 -3.63 3.99 -4.19
C PHE A 307 -2.20 3.45 -4.35
N ALA A 308 -1.11 4.06 -3.82
CA ALA A 308 0.26 3.48 -3.82
C ALA A 308 1.28 4.32 -3.01
N MET A 309 1.70 3.96 -1.80
CA MET A 309 2.38 4.91 -0.87
C MET A 309 3.89 5.21 -1.06
N ASP A 310 4.57 4.77 -2.13
CA ASP A 310 6.01 4.48 -2.01
C ASP A 310 6.96 5.21 -3.01
N ILE A 311 7.06 6.55 -2.98
CA ILE A 311 8.03 7.31 -3.82
C ILE A 311 8.78 8.38 -3.00
N ARG A 312 10.11 8.46 -3.17
CA ARG A 312 11.02 9.44 -2.53
C ARG A 312 11.93 10.14 -3.54
N ALA A 313 12.29 11.39 -3.23
CA ALA A 313 13.05 12.31 -4.07
C ALA A 313 14.01 13.15 -3.19
N LEU A 314 15.30 13.19 -3.53
CA LEU A 314 16.32 14.06 -2.92
C LEU A 314 17.17 14.67 -4.03
N GLY A 315 17.44 15.99 -3.95
CA GLY A 315 18.24 16.72 -4.94
C GLY A 315 17.49 17.10 -6.23
N MET A 316 16.16 17.19 -6.19
CA MET A 316 15.31 17.41 -7.37
C MET A 316 14.89 18.88 -7.52
N GLU A 317 14.87 19.36 -8.76
CA GLU A 317 14.23 20.62 -9.13
C GLU A 317 12.70 20.47 -8.92
N PRO A 318 12.05 21.37 -8.17
CA PRO A 318 10.64 21.25 -7.86
C PRO A 318 9.75 21.62 -9.05
N LEU A 319 8.65 20.88 -9.23
CA LEU A 319 7.49 21.36 -9.98
C LEU A 319 6.66 22.26 -9.05
N VAL A 320 6.73 23.58 -9.22
CA VAL A 320 5.98 24.53 -8.39
C VAL A 320 4.55 24.63 -8.92
N GLU A 321 3.60 24.08 -8.18
CA GLU A 321 2.18 24.08 -8.57
C GLU A 321 1.50 25.43 -8.27
N VAL A 322 0.69 25.91 -9.22
CA VAL A 322 -0.13 27.12 -9.11
C VAL A 322 -1.52 26.88 -9.71
N GLN A 323 -2.52 27.61 -9.24
CA GLN A 323 -3.90 27.53 -9.72
C GLN A 323 -4.45 28.90 -10.16
N ASN A 324 -3.93 30.01 -9.62
CA ASN A 324 -4.39 31.37 -9.93
C ASN A 324 -3.23 32.37 -10.14
N ALA A 325 -3.59 33.58 -10.57
CA ALA A 325 -2.65 34.65 -10.88
C ALA A 325 -1.76 35.05 -9.68
N ALA A 326 -2.34 35.13 -8.47
CA ALA A 326 -1.58 35.49 -7.28
C ALA A 326 -0.53 34.44 -6.91
N GLU A 327 -0.81 33.16 -7.15
CA GLU A 327 0.17 32.08 -6.98
C GLU A 327 1.25 32.10 -8.06
N MET A 328 0.87 32.39 -9.29
CA MET A 328 1.78 32.54 -10.42
C MET A 328 2.79 33.68 -10.20
N GLU A 329 2.33 34.84 -9.72
CA GLU A 329 3.22 35.97 -9.38
C GLU A 329 4.26 35.61 -8.33
N ARG A 330 3.89 34.84 -7.30
CA ARG A 330 4.85 34.36 -6.29
C ARG A 330 5.83 33.36 -6.90
N ALA A 331 5.35 32.41 -7.69
CA ALA A 331 6.18 31.38 -8.32
C ALA A 331 7.24 31.98 -9.25
N VAL A 332 6.84 32.96 -10.07
CA VAL A 332 7.72 33.63 -11.03
C VAL A 332 8.60 34.68 -10.32
N GLY A 333 8.00 35.61 -9.59
CA GLY A 333 8.69 36.80 -9.09
C GLY A 333 9.46 36.60 -7.79
N GLN A 334 8.93 35.81 -6.85
CA GLN A 334 9.54 35.63 -5.53
C GLN A 334 10.41 34.38 -5.43
N LEU A 335 9.99 33.29 -6.07
CA LEU A 335 10.67 31.99 -5.98
C LEU A 335 11.63 31.72 -7.13
N GLY A 336 11.49 32.40 -8.28
CA GLY A 336 12.32 32.14 -9.46
C GLY A 336 12.19 30.71 -9.97
N ALA A 337 10.98 30.13 -9.91
CA ALA A 337 10.74 28.73 -10.24
C ALA A 337 11.11 28.42 -11.70
N LYS A 338 11.92 27.37 -11.92
CA LYS A 338 12.33 26.94 -13.27
C LYS A 338 11.30 26.04 -13.96
N VAL A 339 10.47 25.34 -13.17
CA VAL A 339 9.37 24.50 -13.66
C VAL A 339 8.11 24.83 -12.87
N ILE A 340 7.08 25.31 -13.57
CA ILE A 340 5.79 25.69 -12.98
C ILE A 340 4.70 24.78 -13.55
N GLY A 341 3.85 24.23 -12.69
CA GLY A 341 2.70 23.43 -13.08
C GLY A 341 1.39 24.14 -12.79
N VAL A 342 0.57 24.39 -13.81
CA VAL A 342 -0.78 24.94 -13.65
C VAL A 342 -1.76 23.81 -13.40
N ASN A 343 -2.35 23.76 -12.20
CA ASN A 343 -3.39 22.80 -11.89
C ASN A 343 -4.74 23.28 -12.42
N ASN A 344 -5.19 22.67 -13.53
CA ASN A 344 -6.50 22.96 -14.11
C ASN A 344 -7.66 22.50 -13.20
N ARG A 345 -7.38 21.73 -12.14
CA ARG A 345 -8.37 21.36 -11.11
C ARG A 345 -8.24 22.28 -9.91
N ASN A 346 -9.32 22.96 -9.55
CA ASN A 346 -9.39 23.68 -8.28
C ASN A 346 -9.48 22.67 -7.13
N LEU A 347 -8.56 22.70 -6.16
CA LEU A 347 -8.55 21.75 -5.03
C LEU A 347 -9.47 22.14 -3.86
N GLU A 348 -10.05 23.34 -3.90
CA GLU A 348 -11.10 23.77 -2.96
C GLU A 348 -12.49 23.33 -3.42
N SER A 349 -12.76 23.35 -4.74
CA SER A 349 -14.08 23.01 -5.33
C SER A 349 -14.12 21.71 -6.16
N PHE A 350 -12.96 21.15 -6.52
CA PHE A 350 -12.75 20.00 -7.40
C PHE A 350 -13.15 20.17 -8.88
N GLU A 351 -13.63 21.34 -9.27
CA GLU A 351 -13.95 21.67 -10.66
C GLU A 351 -12.69 21.69 -11.54
N VAL A 352 -12.82 21.25 -12.79
CA VAL A 352 -11.74 21.23 -13.77
C VAL A 352 -12.04 22.23 -14.87
N ASP A 353 -11.13 23.18 -15.07
CA ASP A 353 -11.16 24.14 -16.16
C ASP A 353 -9.82 24.14 -16.90
N LEU A 354 -9.81 23.51 -18.08
CA LEU A 354 -8.62 23.41 -18.94
C LEU A 354 -8.14 24.77 -19.48
N LYS A 355 -8.97 25.82 -19.42
CA LYS A 355 -8.57 27.17 -19.84
C LYS A 355 -7.73 27.89 -18.79
N THR A 356 -7.57 27.32 -17.59
CA THR A 356 -6.75 27.92 -16.53
C THR A 356 -5.31 28.09 -16.99
N THR A 357 -4.75 27.08 -17.64
CA THR A 357 -3.39 27.13 -18.18
C THR A 357 -3.24 28.25 -19.23
N SER A 358 -4.16 28.35 -20.19
CA SER A 358 -4.13 29.39 -21.23
C SER A 358 -4.23 30.80 -20.63
N ARG A 359 -5.05 31.00 -19.60
CA ARG A 359 -5.19 32.30 -18.91
C ARG A 359 -3.92 32.73 -18.18
N LEU A 360 -3.15 31.79 -17.62
CA LEU A 360 -1.96 32.09 -16.84
C LEU A 360 -0.67 32.14 -17.68
N ARG A 361 -0.70 31.63 -18.92
CA ARG A 361 0.49 31.54 -19.78
C ARG A 361 1.22 32.87 -19.95
N SER A 362 0.49 33.99 -20.12
CA SER A 362 1.08 35.30 -20.37
C SER A 362 1.93 35.83 -19.22
N MET A 363 1.80 35.26 -18.02
CA MET A 363 2.56 35.64 -16.82
C MET A 363 3.88 34.88 -16.70
N VAL A 364 4.11 33.85 -17.52
CA VAL A 364 5.24 32.93 -17.40
C VAL A 364 6.38 33.34 -18.35
N PRO A 365 7.60 33.56 -17.85
CA PRO A 365 8.78 33.83 -18.67
C PRO A 365 9.06 32.74 -19.71
N ALA A 366 9.72 33.08 -20.81
CA ALA A 366 9.96 32.15 -21.90
C ALA A 366 10.98 31.04 -21.55
N ASP A 367 11.86 31.29 -20.58
CA ASP A 367 12.89 30.37 -20.09
C ASP A 367 12.40 29.43 -18.97
N THR A 368 11.23 29.72 -18.39
CA THR A 368 10.53 28.87 -17.43
C THR A 368 9.74 27.78 -18.16
N ILE A 369 9.89 26.52 -17.72
CA ILE A 369 9.12 25.39 -18.24
C ILE A 369 7.71 25.44 -17.64
N LEU A 370 6.70 25.60 -18.48
CA LEU A 370 5.29 25.55 -18.10
C LEU A 370 4.69 24.17 -18.32
N CYS A 371 4.04 23.64 -17.30
CA CYS A 371 3.38 22.34 -17.33
C CYS A 371 1.87 22.49 -17.12
N ALA A 372 1.04 21.80 -17.89
CA ALA A 372 -0.40 21.68 -17.63
C ALA A 372 -0.70 20.42 -16.82
N LEU A 373 -1.42 20.57 -15.70
CA LEU A 373 -1.74 19.47 -14.79
C LEU A 373 -3.25 19.25 -14.72
N SER A 374 -3.66 17.99 -14.63
CA SER A 374 -5.06 17.53 -14.52
C SER A 374 -5.90 17.73 -15.80
N GLY A 375 -6.84 16.81 -16.03
CA GLY A 375 -7.84 16.92 -17.11
C GLY A 375 -7.38 16.48 -18.51
N ILE A 376 -6.18 15.91 -18.65
CA ILE A 376 -5.65 15.41 -19.93
C ILE A 376 -6.04 13.93 -20.11
N ASN A 377 -6.88 13.65 -21.11
CA ASN A 377 -7.42 12.31 -21.35
C ASN A 377 -7.14 11.79 -22.76
N THR A 378 -6.87 12.67 -23.72
CA THR A 378 -6.73 12.35 -25.13
C THR A 378 -5.56 13.10 -25.78
N ARG A 379 -5.15 12.66 -26.97
CA ARG A 379 -4.17 13.39 -27.79
C ARG A 379 -4.63 14.81 -28.14
N ALA A 380 -5.92 15.00 -28.38
CA ALA A 380 -6.49 16.31 -28.69
C ALA A 380 -6.32 17.29 -27.52
N ASP A 381 -6.40 16.81 -26.27
CA ASP A 381 -6.12 17.63 -25.09
C ASP A 381 -4.65 18.07 -25.05
N VAL A 382 -3.71 17.18 -25.42
CA VAL A 382 -2.27 17.52 -25.52
C VAL A 382 -2.04 18.58 -26.59
N GLU A 383 -2.65 18.43 -27.77
CA GLU A 383 -2.56 19.40 -28.87
C GLU A 383 -3.17 20.77 -28.54
N ALA A 384 -4.18 20.80 -27.66
CA ALA A 384 -4.71 22.06 -27.13
C ALA A 384 -3.69 22.77 -26.23
N ASN A 385 -3.00 22.03 -25.37
CA ASN A 385 -1.95 22.59 -24.51
C ASN A 385 -0.71 23.00 -25.32
N GLU A 386 -0.35 22.25 -26.38
CA GLU A 386 0.68 22.65 -27.34
C GLU A 386 0.39 24.04 -27.94
N ARG A 387 -0.86 24.28 -28.37
CA ARG A 387 -1.30 25.57 -28.90
C ARG A 387 -1.24 26.70 -27.88
N ASP A 388 -1.41 26.39 -26.60
CA ASP A 388 -1.32 27.34 -25.49
C ASP A 388 0.13 27.59 -25.02
N GLY A 389 1.13 27.03 -25.72
CA GLY A 389 2.54 27.26 -25.44
C GLY A 389 3.02 26.59 -24.14
N VAL A 390 2.37 25.49 -23.75
CA VAL A 390 2.77 24.61 -22.65
C VAL A 390 3.95 23.74 -23.10
N ASN A 391 4.92 23.50 -22.22
CA ASN A 391 6.11 22.69 -22.50
C ASN A 391 5.93 21.21 -22.12
N ALA A 392 5.12 20.93 -21.10
CA ALA A 392 4.87 19.58 -20.64
C ALA A 392 3.43 19.37 -20.14
N VAL A 393 2.91 18.14 -20.22
CA VAL A 393 1.62 17.77 -19.62
C VAL A 393 1.83 16.72 -18.54
N LEU A 394 1.13 16.86 -17.41
CA LEU A 394 1.14 15.88 -16.34
C LEU A 394 -0.14 15.04 -16.37
N VAL A 395 0.04 13.74 -16.57
CA VAL A 395 -1.04 12.79 -16.77
C VAL A 395 -0.90 11.66 -15.75
N GLY A 396 -1.97 11.38 -15.01
CA GLY A 396 -1.97 10.34 -13.98
C GLY A 396 -3.20 9.44 -14.11
N GLU A 397 -4.37 9.96 -13.74
CA GLU A 397 -5.62 9.19 -13.67
C GLU A 397 -5.96 8.42 -14.95
N SER A 398 -5.83 9.06 -16.13
CA SER A 398 -6.15 8.42 -17.41
C SER A 398 -5.18 7.29 -17.77
N ILE A 399 -3.89 7.42 -17.43
CA ILE A 399 -2.90 6.33 -17.59
C ILE A 399 -3.27 5.15 -16.66
N MET A 400 -3.62 5.43 -15.41
CA MET A 400 -3.95 4.39 -14.42
C MET A 400 -5.23 3.61 -14.75
N ARG A 401 -6.13 4.18 -15.56
CA ARG A 401 -7.38 3.53 -16.01
C ARG A 401 -7.25 2.81 -17.35
N ALA A 402 -6.16 3.03 -18.08
CA ALA A 402 -5.98 2.44 -19.40
C ALA A 402 -5.81 0.91 -19.28
N ALA A 403 -6.51 0.16 -20.14
CA ALA A 403 -6.34 -1.29 -20.21
C ALA A 403 -4.91 -1.69 -20.59
N ASP A 404 -4.26 -0.89 -21.44
CA ASP A 404 -2.83 -0.97 -21.76
C ASP A 404 -2.20 0.41 -21.57
N PRO A 405 -1.58 0.68 -20.40
CA PRO A 405 -0.93 1.95 -20.12
C PRO A 405 0.19 2.30 -21.12
N ALA A 406 0.90 1.30 -21.66
CA ALA A 406 2.00 1.54 -22.59
C ALA A 406 1.48 2.00 -23.96
N LEU A 407 0.43 1.36 -24.46
CA LEU A 407 -0.26 1.79 -25.68
C LEU A 407 -0.88 3.20 -25.50
N PHE A 408 -1.54 3.43 -24.36
CA PHE A 408 -2.17 4.72 -24.07
C PHE A 408 -1.15 5.87 -24.01
N ILE A 409 -0.01 5.66 -23.34
CA ILE A 409 1.10 6.63 -23.31
C ILE A 409 1.58 6.94 -24.74
N ARG A 410 1.73 5.94 -25.61
CA ARG A 410 2.12 6.16 -27.01
C ARG A 410 1.09 7.00 -27.75
N GLN A 411 -0.19 6.69 -27.61
CA GLN A 411 -1.26 7.45 -28.26
C GLN A 411 -1.27 8.92 -27.82
N LEU A 412 -1.01 9.21 -26.54
CA LEU A 412 -0.86 10.59 -26.06
C LEU A 412 0.36 11.29 -26.69
N CYS A 413 1.50 10.61 -26.79
CA CYS A 413 2.74 11.20 -27.33
C CYS A 413 2.74 11.37 -28.85
N SER A 414 2.16 10.45 -29.61
CA SER A 414 2.34 10.37 -31.08
C SER A 414 1.07 10.06 -31.88
N GLY A 415 -0.11 9.98 -31.25
CA GLY A 415 -1.37 9.69 -31.92
C GLY A 415 -1.51 8.25 -32.40
N SER A 416 -2.62 7.92 -33.05
CA SER A 416 -3.00 6.55 -33.45
C SER A 416 -2.14 5.92 -34.56
N GLY A 417 -1.19 6.67 -35.14
CA GLY A 417 -0.35 6.24 -36.27
C GLY A 417 1.04 5.73 -35.89
N ALA A 418 1.34 5.55 -34.60
CA ALA A 418 2.68 5.18 -34.15
C ALA A 418 3.01 3.70 -34.49
N PRO A 419 4.16 3.41 -35.11
CA PRO A 419 4.58 2.03 -35.35
C PRO A 419 4.73 1.28 -34.02
N ALA A 420 4.25 0.04 -33.97
CA ALA A 420 4.47 -0.86 -32.85
C ALA A 420 5.98 -1.06 -32.62
N PRO A 421 6.45 -1.23 -31.37
CA PRO A 421 7.83 -1.64 -31.13
C PRO A 421 8.05 -2.94 -31.86
N SER A 422 9.07 -3.00 -32.70
CA SER A 422 9.61 -4.26 -33.17
C SER A 422 9.86 -5.15 -31.95
N SER A 423 9.31 -6.36 -31.95
CA SER A 423 9.45 -7.40 -30.91
C SER A 423 10.88 -7.95 -30.78
N SER A 424 11.87 -7.15 -31.12
CA SER A 424 13.28 -7.48 -31.12
C SER A 424 14.06 -6.27 -30.61
N SER A 425 13.93 -5.97 -29.31
CA SER A 425 15.09 -5.40 -28.63
C SER A 425 16.18 -6.47 -28.68
N PRO A 426 17.37 -6.20 -29.24
CA PRO A 426 18.45 -7.16 -29.18
C PRO A 426 18.69 -7.46 -27.70
N ALA A 427 18.70 -8.75 -27.33
CA ALA A 427 19.00 -9.18 -25.98
C ALA A 427 20.35 -8.56 -25.58
N ALA A 428 20.31 -7.52 -24.74
CA ALA A 428 21.51 -7.01 -24.15
C ALA A 428 22.09 -8.16 -23.35
N SER A 429 23.30 -8.59 -23.70
CA SER A 429 24.08 -9.55 -22.92
C SER A 429 24.07 -9.09 -21.46
N HIS A 430 23.35 -9.81 -20.60
CA HIS A 430 23.23 -9.50 -19.19
C HIS A 430 24.11 -10.48 -18.41
N SER A 431 25.06 -9.96 -17.64
CA SER A 431 25.94 -10.77 -16.79
C SER A 431 25.16 -11.42 -15.64
N LEU A 432 25.42 -12.71 -15.42
CA LEU A 432 24.95 -13.46 -14.26
C LEU A 432 25.59 -12.88 -12.99
N LEU A 433 24.80 -12.70 -11.93
CA LEU A 433 25.32 -12.38 -10.60
C LEU A 433 25.50 -13.65 -9.78
N VAL A 434 26.54 -13.74 -8.96
CA VAL A 434 26.87 -14.93 -8.16
C VAL A 434 27.00 -14.60 -6.67
N LYS A 435 26.35 -15.39 -5.82
CA LYS A 435 26.38 -15.32 -4.36
C LYS A 435 26.92 -16.59 -3.74
N ILE A 436 28.06 -16.47 -3.03
CA ILE A 436 28.60 -17.57 -2.21
C ILE A 436 28.06 -17.46 -0.78
N CYS A 437 27.26 -18.43 -0.36
CA CYS A 437 26.50 -18.37 0.91
C CYS A 437 27.05 -19.31 2.00
N GLY A 438 26.96 -18.87 3.26
CA GLY A 438 27.33 -19.68 4.43
C GLY A 438 28.82 -19.63 4.76
N THR A 439 29.48 -18.53 4.44
CA THR A 439 30.88 -18.27 4.74
C THR A 439 31.08 -18.09 6.25
N ARG A 440 32.12 -18.74 6.79
CA ARG A 440 32.41 -18.77 8.23
C ARG A 440 33.81 -18.30 8.62
N SER A 441 34.65 -17.97 7.64
CA SER A 441 35.98 -17.44 7.88
C SER A 441 36.33 -16.32 6.90
N PRO A 442 37.19 -15.36 7.30
CA PRO A 442 37.70 -14.32 6.42
C PRO A 442 38.41 -14.86 5.18
N GLU A 443 39.12 -15.98 5.29
CA GLU A 443 39.87 -16.59 4.19
C GLU A 443 38.92 -17.11 3.11
N ALA A 444 37.84 -17.78 3.52
CA ALA A 444 36.81 -18.24 2.59
C ALA A 444 36.04 -17.08 1.95
N ALA A 445 35.81 -15.98 2.69
CA ALA A 445 35.18 -14.78 2.14
C ALA A 445 36.06 -14.12 1.08
N LEU A 446 37.37 -14.04 1.35
CA LEU A 446 38.35 -13.47 0.44
C LEU A 446 38.54 -14.34 -0.80
N GLU A 447 38.50 -15.66 -0.66
CA GLU A 447 38.58 -16.58 -1.79
C GLU A 447 37.34 -16.48 -2.70
N ALA A 448 36.15 -16.39 -2.10
CA ALA A 448 34.92 -16.13 -2.85
C ALA A 448 35.00 -14.80 -3.63
N ALA A 449 35.53 -13.75 -2.99
CA ALA A 449 35.74 -12.45 -3.61
C ALA A 449 36.71 -12.53 -4.80
N ARG A 450 37.87 -13.19 -4.62
CA ARG A 450 38.89 -13.39 -5.66
C ARG A 450 38.39 -14.25 -6.82
N SER A 451 37.47 -15.17 -6.53
CA SER A 451 36.81 -16.02 -7.54
C SER A 451 35.72 -15.28 -8.34
N GLY A 452 35.50 -13.99 -8.07
CA GLY A 452 34.54 -13.16 -8.81
C GLY A 452 33.10 -13.23 -8.29
N ALA A 453 32.88 -13.67 -7.05
CA ALA A 453 31.54 -13.62 -6.47
C ALA A 453 31.08 -12.17 -6.30
N ASP A 454 29.87 -11.84 -6.77
CA ASP A 454 29.24 -10.54 -6.55
C ASP A 454 28.79 -10.36 -5.10
N MET A 455 28.52 -11.47 -4.39
CA MET A 455 27.97 -11.47 -3.04
C MET A 455 28.57 -12.57 -2.18
N VAL A 456 28.77 -12.27 -0.88
CA VAL A 456 29.22 -13.24 0.13
C VAL A 456 28.24 -13.24 1.30
N GLY A 457 27.69 -14.42 1.64
CA GLY A 457 26.64 -14.58 2.64
C GLY A 457 27.12 -15.14 3.98
N MET A 458 26.74 -14.49 5.08
CA MET A 458 26.91 -14.94 6.47
C MET A 458 25.57 -15.40 7.05
N ILE A 459 25.52 -16.59 7.68
CA ILE A 459 24.27 -17.13 8.22
C ILE A 459 24.18 -16.84 9.73
N PHE A 460 23.13 -16.12 10.13
CA PHE A 460 22.85 -15.78 11.53
C PHE A 460 21.75 -16.63 12.16
N ALA A 461 21.21 -17.63 11.45
CA ALA A 461 20.20 -18.56 11.94
C ALA A 461 20.73 -19.50 13.04
N PRO A 462 20.26 -19.42 14.30
CA PRO A 462 20.72 -20.29 15.38
C PRO A 462 20.46 -21.77 15.07
N GLY A 463 21.36 -22.65 15.53
CA GLY A 463 21.21 -24.10 15.38
C GLY A 463 21.47 -24.66 13.98
N ARG A 464 21.92 -23.84 13.02
CA ARG A 464 22.30 -24.32 11.67
C ARG A 464 23.79 -24.66 11.60
N LYS A 465 24.15 -25.66 10.80
CA LYS A 465 25.56 -26.12 10.68
C LYS A 465 26.51 -25.02 10.19
N ARG A 466 26.00 -24.08 9.40
CA ARG A 466 26.77 -22.98 8.79
C ARG A 466 26.61 -21.63 9.50
N THR A 467 26.03 -21.61 10.71
CA THR A 467 25.92 -20.37 11.49
C THR A 467 27.29 -19.79 11.78
N VAL A 468 27.47 -18.49 11.55
CA VAL A 468 28.73 -17.77 11.81
C VAL A 468 28.80 -17.30 13.26
N SER A 469 29.99 -17.32 13.86
CA SER A 469 30.20 -16.71 15.18
C SER A 469 30.30 -15.19 15.08
N HIS A 470 30.08 -14.48 16.19
CA HIS A 470 30.22 -13.03 16.25
C HIS A 470 31.62 -12.55 15.81
N GLU A 471 32.67 -13.19 16.33
CA GLU A 471 34.07 -12.86 16.00
C GLU A 471 34.37 -13.07 14.52
N SER A 472 33.93 -14.21 13.96
CA SER A 472 34.09 -14.50 12.54
C SER A 472 33.31 -13.53 11.66
N ALA A 473 32.10 -13.12 12.06
CA ALA A 473 31.29 -12.17 11.30
C ALA A 473 31.94 -10.78 11.21
N LEU A 474 32.45 -10.26 12.33
CA LEU A 474 33.22 -9.02 12.35
C LEU A 474 34.48 -9.10 11.49
N ALA A 475 35.18 -10.24 11.54
CA ALA A 475 36.39 -10.45 10.75
C ALA A 475 36.09 -10.52 9.24
N ILE A 476 35.05 -11.25 8.83
CA ILE A 476 34.58 -11.31 7.44
C ILE A 476 34.19 -9.92 6.94
N SER A 477 33.41 -9.17 7.74
CA SER A 477 33.00 -7.81 7.39
C SER A 477 34.18 -6.90 7.13
N ARG A 478 35.15 -6.84 8.06
CA ARG A 478 36.36 -6.02 7.87
C ARG A 478 37.16 -6.42 6.63
N THR A 479 37.29 -7.71 6.37
CA THR A 479 38.05 -8.22 5.21
C THR A 479 37.40 -7.83 3.89
N LEU A 480 36.08 -7.99 3.74
CA LEU A 480 35.39 -7.64 2.50
C LEU A 480 35.31 -6.13 2.29
N HIS A 481 35.08 -5.35 3.34
CA HIS A 481 35.11 -3.89 3.27
C HIS A 481 36.49 -3.33 2.88
N GLY A 482 37.56 -4.01 3.30
CA GLY A 482 38.94 -3.70 2.91
C GLY A 482 39.39 -4.28 1.58
N PHE A 483 38.53 -5.01 0.85
CA PHE A 483 38.90 -5.61 -0.43
C PHE A 483 39.10 -4.54 -1.50
N ALA A 484 40.34 -4.43 -1.99
CA ALA A 484 40.68 -3.64 -3.16
C ALA A 484 40.91 -4.59 -4.33
N ASP A 485 40.12 -4.44 -5.40
CA ASP A 485 40.30 -5.24 -6.60
C ASP A 485 41.68 -4.95 -7.21
N SER A 486 42.48 -6.00 -7.37
CA SER A 486 43.87 -5.92 -7.84
C SER A 486 44.00 -6.12 -9.35
N ASP A 487 42.88 -6.42 -10.03
CA ASP A 487 42.83 -6.63 -11.46
C ASP A 487 42.16 -5.44 -12.18
N PRO A 488 42.92 -4.57 -12.88
CA PRO A 488 42.33 -3.48 -13.66
C PRO A 488 41.52 -3.98 -14.88
N SER A 489 41.51 -5.28 -15.18
CA SER A 489 40.78 -5.87 -16.32
C SER A 489 39.37 -6.38 -15.98
N SER A 490 39.01 -6.52 -14.69
CA SER A 490 37.65 -6.92 -14.24
C SER A 490 36.65 -5.75 -14.24
N SER A 491 37.14 -4.53 -14.47
CA SER A 491 36.34 -3.32 -14.65
C SER A 491 35.48 -3.43 -15.92
N THR A 492 34.31 -4.02 -15.81
CA THR A 492 33.18 -3.81 -16.74
C THR A 492 32.61 -2.38 -16.65
N ALA A 493 33.39 -1.40 -16.20
CA ALA A 493 33.15 0.01 -16.47
C ALA A 493 33.43 0.29 -17.95
N THR A 494 32.57 -0.26 -18.82
CA THR A 494 32.44 0.28 -20.17
C THR A 494 31.88 1.68 -20.00
N ALA A 495 32.74 2.68 -20.15
CA ALA A 495 32.32 4.06 -20.32
C ALA A 495 31.35 4.09 -21.50
N ALA A 496 30.05 4.14 -21.20
CA ALA A 496 29.02 4.35 -22.20
C ALA A 496 29.21 5.77 -22.74
N LYS A 497 30.01 5.88 -23.80
CA LYS A 497 29.94 7.00 -24.73
C LYS A 497 28.48 7.21 -25.08
N THR A 498 28.11 8.48 -25.10
CA THR A 498 26.81 9.10 -25.36
C THR A 498 26.15 8.54 -26.63
N ALA A 499 25.63 7.32 -26.58
CA ALA A 499 24.61 6.86 -27.48
C ALA A 499 23.31 7.51 -27.00
N THR A 500 22.63 8.21 -27.90
CA THR A 500 21.26 8.69 -27.71
C THR A 500 20.40 7.54 -27.22
N ALA A 501 20.24 7.45 -25.90
CA ALA A 501 19.56 6.35 -25.26
C ALA A 501 18.10 6.41 -25.69
N THR A 502 17.68 5.43 -26.48
CA THR A 502 16.27 5.14 -26.70
C THR A 502 15.66 4.89 -25.32
N VAL A 503 14.89 5.85 -24.82
CA VAL A 503 14.26 5.77 -23.50
C VAL A 503 13.11 4.77 -23.58
N THR A 504 13.42 3.50 -23.36
CA THR A 504 12.43 2.44 -23.20
C THR A 504 12.14 2.21 -21.72
N ALA A 505 10.87 2.01 -21.37
CA ALA A 505 10.50 1.64 -20.00
C ALA A 505 11.20 0.35 -19.58
N THR A 506 11.70 0.30 -18.34
CA THR A 506 12.37 -0.88 -17.76
C THR A 506 11.58 -1.36 -16.55
N ASP A 507 11.44 -2.69 -16.41
CA ASP A 507 10.75 -3.30 -15.26
C ASP A 507 11.49 -3.03 -13.93
N PHE A 508 10.72 -3.10 -12.83
CA PHE A 508 11.21 -2.94 -11.46
C PHE A 508 12.37 -3.88 -11.11
N PHE A 509 12.26 -5.18 -11.36
CA PHE A 509 13.30 -6.15 -10.97
C PHE A 509 14.57 -5.95 -11.80
N SER A 510 14.42 -5.57 -13.08
CA SER A 510 15.55 -5.21 -13.93
C SER A 510 16.31 -3.98 -13.43
N LEU A 511 15.59 -2.97 -12.91
CA LEU A 511 16.20 -1.82 -12.25
C LEU A 511 16.83 -2.21 -10.90
N ALA A 512 16.13 -3.00 -10.10
CA ALA A 512 16.59 -3.48 -8.79
C ALA A 512 17.88 -4.29 -8.90
N ARG A 513 18.02 -5.15 -9.90
CA ARG A 513 19.26 -5.90 -10.16
C ARG A 513 20.47 -5.00 -10.37
N LYS A 514 20.32 -3.85 -11.04
CA LYS A 514 21.43 -2.90 -11.24
C LYS A 514 22.00 -2.39 -9.92
N THR A 515 21.21 -2.36 -8.85
CA THR A 515 21.69 -1.97 -7.51
C THR A 515 22.57 -3.04 -6.86
N LEU A 516 22.34 -4.31 -7.21
CA LEU A 516 23.13 -5.46 -6.75
C LEU A 516 24.41 -5.67 -7.59
N ALA A 517 24.37 -5.32 -8.88
CA ALA A 517 25.46 -5.62 -9.83
C ALA A 517 26.67 -4.65 -9.81
N ARG A 518 26.54 -3.45 -9.22
CA ARG A 518 27.45 -2.33 -9.51
C ARG A 518 28.37 -1.97 -8.34
N ARG A 519 29.44 -2.73 -8.06
CA ARG A 519 30.34 -2.43 -6.93
C ARG A 519 31.81 -2.77 -7.19
N LYS A 520 32.70 -2.12 -6.42
CA LYS A 520 34.16 -2.32 -6.41
C LYS A 520 34.62 -3.52 -5.56
N ARG A 521 33.69 -4.13 -4.83
CA ARG A 521 33.88 -5.27 -3.93
C ARG A 521 32.60 -6.12 -3.91
N PRO A 522 32.67 -7.39 -3.52
CA PRO A 522 31.49 -8.19 -3.26
C PRO A 522 30.62 -7.57 -2.16
N LEU A 523 29.31 -7.69 -2.30
CA LEU A 523 28.32 -7.30 -1.30
C LEU A 523 28.25 -8.32 -0.16
N LEU A 524 28.23 -7.85 1.08
CA LEU A 524 28.09 -8.68 2.26
C LEU A 524 26.62 -8.88 2.60
N VAL A 525 26.18 -10.14 2.61
CA VAL A 525 24.78 -10.52 2.84
C VAL A 525 24.62 -11.18 4.21
N GLY A 526 23.72 -10.71 5.05
CA GLY A 526 23.30 -11.44 6.26
C GLY A 526 22.05 -12.26 6.00
N VAL A 527 22.10 -13.55 6.33
CA VAL A 527 20.97 -14.50 6.16
C VAL A 527 20.30 -14.76 7.50
N PHE A 528 19.00 -14.48 7.53
CA PHE A 528 18.14 -14.61 8.69
C PHE A 528 17.03 -15.64 8.39
N LEU A 529 16.64 -16.38 9.40
CA LEU A 529 15.60 -17.39 9.41
C LEU A 529 14.78 -17.21 10.69
N ASP A 530 13.69 -16.45 10.58
CA ASP A 530 12.68 -16.22 11.63
C ASP A 530 13.18 -15.46 12.87
N GLN A 531 14.32 -14.74 12.79
CA GLN A 531 14.72 -13.84 13.87
C GLN A 531 13.81 -12.61 13.95
N PRO A 532 13.61 -12.03 15.14
CA PRO A 532 12.90 -10.76 15.29
C PRO A 532 13.55 -9.64 14.46
N LEU A 533 12.73 -8.76 13.88
CA LEU A 533 13.21 -7.63 13.07
C LEU A 533 14.23 -6.76 13.83
N GLU A 534 14.07 -6.59 15.14
CA GLU A 534 15.03 -5.85 15.98
C GLU A 534 16.44 -6.45 15.91
N GLU A 535 16.55 -7.78 15.99
CA GLU A 535 17.82 -8.49 15.88
C GLU A 535 18.41 -8.39 14.46
N VAL A 536 17.56 -8.46 13.43
CA VAL A 536 17.98 -8.25 12.03
C VAL A 536 18.61 -6.87 11.87
N LEU A 537 17.96 -5.82 12.38
CA LEU A 537 18.44 -4.45 12.31
C LEU A 537 19.70 -4.21 13.16
N GLU A 538 19.79 -4.84 14.33
CA GLU A 538 20.99 -4.81 15.17
C GLU A 538 22.18 -5.41 14.43
N LYS A 539 22.04 -6.63 13.89
CA LYS A 539 23.12 -7.32 13.17
C LYS A 539 23.48 -6.64 11.85
N GLN A 540 22.50 -6.07 11.14
CA GLN A 540 22.75 -5.26 9.95
C GLN A 540 23.70 -4.11 10.26
N ARG A 541 23.44 -3.34 11.33
CA ARG A 541 24.33 -2.25 11.77
C ARG A 541 25.66 -2.76 12.30
N LEU A 542 25.64 -3.78 13.15
CA LEU A 542 26.83 -4.28 13.84
C LEU A 542 27.90 -4.84 12.88
N TYR A 543 27.46 -5.49 11.81
CA TYR A 543 28.36 -6.11 10.83
C TYR A 543 28.46 -5.34 9.52
N ASP A 544 27.82 -4.16 9.43
CA ASP A 544 27.77 -3.33 8.23
C ASP A 544 27.32 -4.12 7.00
N LEU A 545 26.19 -4.82 7.12
CA LEU A 545 25.69 -5.66 6.02
C LEU A 545 25.17 -4.79 4.88
N ASP A 546 25.56 -5.11 3.64
CA ASP A 546 25.08 -4.42 2.44
C ASP A 546 23.72 -4.93 1.95
N VAL A 547 23.37 -6.18 2.30
CA VAL A 547 22.12 -6.83 1.90
C VAL A 547 21.62 -7.68 3.06
N VAL A 548 20.31 -7.69 3.27
CA VAL A 548 19.65 -8.63 4.19
C VAL A 548 18.87 -9.66 3.40
N GLN A 549 19.07 -10.93 3.71
CA GLN A 549 18.30 -12.03 3.17
C GLN A 549 17.35 -12.58 4.24
N LEU A 550 16.05 -12.42 4.02
CA LEU A 550 14.99 -13.05 4.80
C LEU A 550 14.71 -14.43 4.19
N HIS A 551 14.90 -15.48 4.97
CA HIS A 551 14.96 -16.86 4.47
C HIS A 551 13.93 -17.79 5.11
N GLY A 552 13.18 -17.31 6.10
CA GLY A 552 12.15 -18.03 6.83
C GLY A 552 10.75 -17.64 6.38
N ARG A 553 9.89 -17.37 7.36
CA ARG A 553 8.49 -16.96 7.23
C ARG A 553 8.30 -15.48 7.57
N GLU A 554 9.37 -14.69 7.49
CA GLU A 554 9.31 -13.26 7.76
C GLU A 554 8.31 -12.58 6.79
N PRO A 555 7.53 -11.59 7.24
CA PRO A 555 6.65 -10.83 6.35
C PRO A 555 7.46 -10.00 5.34
N ILE A 556 7.03 -9.98 4.07
CA ILE A 556 7.69 -9.18 3.02
C ILE A 556 7.73 -7.68 3.35
N GLU A 557 6.78 -7.20 4.16
CA GLU A 557 6.68 -5.82 4.61
C GLU A 557 7.88 -5.37 5.45
N TRP A 558 8.58 -6.31 6.10
CA TRP A 558 9.79 -6.00 6.87
C TRP A 558 10.90 -5.41 6.01
N ALA A 559 10.91 -5.71 4.72
CA ALA A 559 11.87 -5.14 3.79
C ALA A 559 11.83 -3.60 3.76
N ARG A 560 10.69 -3.00 4.12
CA ARG A 560 10.55 -1.53 4.24
C ARG A 560 11.23 -0.93 5.47
N CYS A 561 11.51 -1.76 6.48
CA CYS A 561 12.12 -1.33 7.73
C CYS A 561 13.63 -1.55 7.75
N ILE A 562 14.16 -2.31 6.79
CA ILE A 562 15.56 -2.68 6.68
C ILE A 562 16.29 -1.66 5.80
N PRO A 563 17.34 -1.00 6.28
CA PRO A 563 17.95 0.16 5.61
C PRO A 563 18.89 -0.20 4.45
N VAL A 564 18.78 -1.42 3.90
CA VAL A 564 19.60 -1.96 2.81
C VAL A 564 18.75 -2.85 1.90
N PRO A 565 19.18 -3.12 0.64
CA PRO A 565 18.50 -4.06 -0.23
C PRO A 565 18.14 -5.37 0.46
N VAL A 566 16.94 -5.88 0.16
CA VAL A 566 16.42 -7.10 0.77
C VAL A 566 16.23 -8.18 -0.29
N MET A 567 16.77 -9.36 0.01
CA MET A 567 16.47 -10.61 -0.69
C MET A 567 15.45 -11.38 0.12
N HIS A 568 14.47 -11.96 -0.54
CA HIS A 568 13.43 -12.73 0.14
C HIS A 568 13.30 -14.11 -0.47
N LYS A 569 13.37 -15.15 0.36
CA LYS A 569 13.20 -16.52 -0.09
C LYS A 569 11.73 -16.80 -0.40
N PHE A 570 11.48 -17.58 -1.46
CA PHE A 570 10.17 -18.07 -1.86
C PHE A 570 10.25 -19.53 -2.31
N GLN A 571 9.14 -20.25 -2.19
CA GLN A 571 8.85 -21.43 -3.00
C GLN A 571 8.06 -21.02 -4.27
N PRO A 572 8.16 -21.76 -5.38
CA PRO A 572 7.28 -21.56 -6.52
C PRO A 572 5.80 -21.59 -6.09
N GLY A 573 5.01 -20.61 -6.52
CA GLY A 573 3.61 -20.44 -6.15
C GLY A 573 3.36 -19.82 -4.77
N GLU A 574 4.40 -19.46 -4.01
CA GLU A 574 4.24 -18.82 -2.70
C GLU A 574 3.66 -17.39 -2.86
N PRO A 575 2.60 -17.04 -2.10
CA PRO A 575 2.05 -15.68 -2.12
C PRO A 575 3.10 -14.63 -1.79
N GLY A 576 3.20 -13.60 -2.62
CA GLY A 576 4.20 -12.53 -2.46
C GLY A 576 5.37 -12.64 -3.44
N LEU A 577 5.55 -13.76 -4.13
CA LEU A 577 6.48 -13.89 -5.25
C LEU A 577 6.10 -12.91 -6.38
N GLY A 578 7.09 -12.19 -6.92
CA GLY A 578 6.91 -11.18 -7.96
C GLY A 578 6.27 -9.86 -7.50
N VAL A 579 6.00 -9.64 -6.21
CA VAL A 579 5.46 -8.35 -5.77
C VAL A 579 6.55 -7.27 -5.82
N ARG A 580 6.33 -6.22 -6.64
CA ARG A 580 7.24 -5.08 -6.79
C ARG A 580 7.21 -4.16 -5.57
N GLY A 581 8.34 -3.53 -5.26
CA GLY A 581 8.44 -2.47 -4.26
C GLY A 581 8.70 -2.92 -2.81
N TYR A 582 8.72 -4.22 -2.53
CA TYR A 582 9.06 -4.74 -1.19
C TYR A 582 10.52 -5.19 -1.12
N TYR A 583 10.93 -6.13 -1.96
CA TYR A 583 12.27 -6.70 -1.97
C TYR A 583 12.96 -6.47 -3.31
N THR A 584 14.29 -6.51 -3.29
CA THR A 584 15.16 -6.24 -4.44
C THR A 584 15.31 -7.46 -5.34
N ALA A 585 15.38 -8.66 -4.74
CA ALA A 585 15.48 -9.91 -5.49
C ALA A 585 14.74 -11.06 -4.77
N PRO A 586 13.82 -11.76 -5.44
CA PRO A 586 13.27 -13.00 -4.94
C PRO A 586 14.30 -14.13 -5.11
N LEU A 587 14.46 -14.95 -4.07
CA LEU A 587 15.33 -16.13 -4.05
C LEU A 587 14.45 -17.39 -4.08
N LEU A 588 14.45 -18.12 -5.18
CA LEU A 588 13.73 -19.38 -5.31
C LEU A 588 14.60 -20.52 -4.77
N ASP A 589 14.13 -21.16 -3.71
CA ASP A 589 14.82 -22.27 -3.04
C ASP A 589 13.86 -23.46 -2.88
N SER A 590 14.36 -24.68 -3.10
CA SER A 590 13.58 -25.92 -2.99
C SER A 590 13.03 -26.18 -1.59
N GLY A 591 13.62 -25.57 -0.56
CA GLY A 591 13.12 -25.60 0.82
C GLY A 591 13.18 -26.96 1.52
N ALA A 592 13.65 -28.03 0.86
CA ALA A 592 13.69 -29.39 1.40
C ALA A 592 15.01 -29.76 2.13
N GLY A 593 15.87 -28.78 2.42
CA GLY A 593 17.18 -29.01 3.04
C GLY A 593 18.29 -29.24 2.02
N SER A 594 19.53 -29.39 2.50
CA SER A 594 20.72 -29.46 1.65
C SER A 594 20.69 -30.67 0.71
N GLY A 595 20.65 -30.43 -0.61
CA GLY A 595 20.85 -31.46 -1.64
C GLY A 595 19.65 -31.76 -2.54
N HIS A 596 18.48 -31.14 -2.31
CA HIS A 596 17.32 -31.29 -3.21
C HIS A 596 17.30 -30.18 -4.26
N GLN A 597 17.21 -30.60 -5.53
CA GLN A 597 17.11 -29.69 -6.68
C GLN A 597 15.76 -28.96 -6.70
N LEU A 598 15.78 -27.74 -7.21
CA LEU A 598 14.61 -26.90 -7.43
C LEU A 598 13.72 -27.48 -8.53
N ASP A 599 12.39 -27.43 -8.37
CA ASP A 599 11.45 -27.85 -9.42
C ASP A 599 11.48 -26.83 -10.56
N THR A 600 12.29 -27.12 -11.57
CA THR A 600 12.50 -26.26 -12.74
C THR A 600 11.21 -26.01 -13.53
N LYS A 601 10.27 -26.95 -13.53
CA LYS A 601 8.96 -26.76 -14.21
C LYS A 601 8.10 -25.76 -13.46
N ALA A 602 8.07 -25.85 -12.13
CA ALA A 602 7.32 -24.91 -11.31
C ALA A 602 7.91 -23.48 -11.42
N VAL A 603 9.24 -23.35 -11.46
CA VAL A 603 9.89 -22.04 -11.70
C VAL A 603 9.55 -21.49 -13.09
N GLN A 604 9.62 -22.31 -14.14
CA GLN A 604 9.27 -21.87 -15.48
C GLN A 604 7.82 -21.36 -15.56
N ALA A 605 6.88 -22.03 -14.89
CA ALA A 605 5.48 -21.59 -14.84
C ALA A 605 5.31 -20.20 -14.17
N GLU A 606 6.15 -19.84 -13.21
CA GLU A 606 6.15 -18.50 -12.62
C GLU A 606 6.68 -17.44 -13.60
N LEU A 607 7.73 -17.77 -14.35
CA LEU A 607 8.30 -16.89 -15.39
C LEU A 607 7.36 -16.69 -16.59
N ASP A 608 6.58 -17.71 -16.93
CA ASP A 608 5.57 -17.62 -17.98
C ASP A 608 4.39 -16.73 -17.53
N ARG A 609 4.07 -16.74 -16.23
CA ARG A 609 3.03 -15.89 -15.63
C ARG A 609 3.47 -14.43 -15.50
N ASP A 610 4.76 -14.20 -15.22
CA ASP A 610 5.31 -12.87 -15.00
C ASP A 610 6.58 -12.63 -15.85
N PRO A 611 6.42 -12.04 -17.05
CA PRO A 611 7.54 -11.76 -17.94
C PRO A 611 8.59 -10.79 -17.37
N GLY A 612 8.23 -9.99 -16.36
CA GLY A 612 9.13 -9.03 -15.71
C GLY A 612 9.89 -9.59 -14.51
N LEU A 613 9.62 -10.83 -14.10
CA LEU A 613 10.27 -11.45 -12.94
C LEU A 613 11.75 -11.72 -13.22
N GLU A 614 12.64 -11.13 -12.42
CA GLU A 614 14.03 -11.57 -12.28
C GLU A 614 14.21 -12.20 -10.90
N PHE A 615 14.98 -13.28 -10.80
CA PHE A 615 15.08 -14.09 -9.59
C PHE A 615 16.49 -14.64 -9.36
N MET A 616 16.74 -15.05 -8.13
CA MET A 616 17.93 -15.80 -7.73
C MET A 616 17.60 -17.29 -7.58
N LEU A 617 18.47 -18.16 -8.07
CA LEU A 617 18.37 -19.61 -7.90
C LEU A 617 19.14 -20.06 -6.66
N ALA A 618 18.51 -20.82 -5.77
CA ALA A 618 19.18 -21.45 -4.64
C ALA A 618 18.69 -22.88 -4.38
N GLY A 619 19.48 -23.62 -3.61
CA GLY A 619 19.18 -25.00 -3.22
C GLY A 619 19.95 -26.03 -4.05
N GLY A 620 20.96 -26.65 -3.43
CA GLY A 620 21.66 -27.81 -4.01
C GLY A 620 22.59 -27.51 -5.19
N LEU A 621 22.90 -26.24 -5.48
CA LEU A 621 23.80 -25.89 -6.59
C LEU A 621 25.27 -26.20 -6.26
N ASP A 622 25.95 -26.86 -7.20
CA ASP A 622 27.36 -27.25 -7.11
C ASP A 622 28.03 -27.17 -8.51
N PRO A 623 29.37 -27.34 -8.61
CA PRO A 623 30.07 -27.28 -9.89
C PRO A 623 29.59 -28.28 -10.94
N ASP A 624 28.98 -29.40 -10.53
CA ASP A 624 28.55 -30.47 -11.42
C ASP A 624 27.16 -30.18 -12.01
N ASN A 625 26.30 -29.47 -11.28
CA ASN A 625 24.90 -29.23 -11.68
C ASN A 625 24.56 -27.78 -12.06
N VAL A 626 25.41 -26.80 -11.73
CA VAL A 626 25.11 -25.37 -11.96
C VAL A 626 24.87 -25.06 -13.44
N SER A 627 25.62 -25.68 -14.34
CA SER A 627 25.44 -25.47 -15.79
C SER A 627 24.11 -26.02 -16.30
N GLU A 628 23.65 -27.15 -15.77
CA GLU A 628 22.36 -27.75 -16.14
C GLU A 628 21.20 -26.91 -15.57
N ALA A 629 21.32 -26.48 -14.31
CA ALA A 629 20.33 -25.63 -13.65
C ALA A 629 20.15 -24.30 -14.39
N LEU A 630 21.22 -23.69 -14.89
CA LEU A 630 21.15 -22.50 -15.75
C LEU A 630 20.55 -22.82 -17.14
N GLY A 631 20.98 -23.93 -17.73
CA GLY A 631 20.50 -24.42 -19.04
C GLY A 631 18.99 -24.66 -19.09
N ALA A 632 18.39 -25.07 -17.97
CA ALA A 632 16.95 -25.29 -17.85
C ALA A 632 16.11 -24.02 -18.13
N PHE A 633 16.71 -22.84 -17.97
CA PHE A 633 16.04 -21.56 -18.16
C PHE A 633 16.58 -20.80 -19.38
N ASP A 634 17.57 -21.31 -20.10
CA ASP A 634 18.37 -20.58 -21.11
C ASP A 634 17.61 -20.14 -22.37
N ARG A 635 16.40 -20.66 -22.62
CA ARG A 635 15.48 -20.09 -23.64
C ARG A 635 14.94 -18.72 -23.25
N ASP A 636 15.07 -18.38 -21.98
CA ASP A 636 14.69 -17.15 -21.37
C ASP A 636 15.85 -16.69 -20.50
N SER A 637 16.66 -15.78 -21.03
CA SER A 637 17.80 -15.13 -20.39
C SER A 637 17.57 -14.51 -18.99
N ARG A 638 16.47 -14.81 -18.27
CA ARG A 638 15.87 -14.22 -17.06
C ARG A 638 16.34 -14.85 -15.73
N ALA A 639 16.86 -16.07 -15.73
CA ALA A 639 17.58 -16.63 -14.58
C ALA A 639 18.94 -15.93 -14.47
N ARG A 640 19.01 -14.84 -13.69
CA ARG A 640 20.10 -13.85 -13.80
C ARG A 640 20.98 -13.74 -12.56
N ILE A 641 20.65 -14.48 -11.51
CA ILE A 641 21.37 -14.45 -10.23
C ILE A 641 21.44 -15.88 -9.65
N ILE A 642 22.61 -16.30 -9.19
CA ILE A 642 22.92 -17.59 -8.56
C ILE A 642 23.32 -17.34 -7.11
#